data_AF-A0A6L8S0V1-F1
#
_entry.id   AF-A0A6L8S0V1-F1
#
_cell.length_a   1.000
_cell.length_b   1.000
_cell.length_c   1.000
_cell.angle_alpha   90.00
_cell.angle_beta   90.00
_cell.angle_gamma   90.00
#
_symmetry.space_group_name_H-M   'P 1'
#
loop_
_entity.id
_entity.type
_entity.pdbx_description
1 polymer ?
#
loop_
_entity_poly.entity_id
_entity_poly.type
_entity_poly.pdbx_seq_one_letter_code
_entity_poly.pdbx_strand_id
1 'polypeptide(L)'
;MTLKKRLKNAGILTAVFIVAVIIFSYVTNKGNDNMTADMGAATFPQISFSYGEYKINTLTGYAKRMDISSMHNTITPVANQILDVNVEAYGNKFTGASYKVYTMDGASQLEHKKIKKVGKGFTLDLSGKKVLDEERILEVRLNRNGADPVYFYTRIVSDEDAHVTECLNYISDYHENALGKVENAGVGAALEPTDDADNTTLQHVTINSNYEQVTWGSLKPQVEQGERWSIKELNSTCMSVQLQYRVSCKGEENEADRYVVKEFFRVRYIADAKKTYLLDYDRTMEQIFDATQKVLNEKGIILGIAPANLSYKVNKDGTIVSFVEANELWNYNKDSDEISLVFGFADAENTDVRNMVSDHKIKLLKVDAKGNTTFLVSGYMDRGEHEGEVGVAVYYYDIEKNSVEEKVFISTNKSYAQAESELGEMSYYDAKTDMLYTMVDGTLYQYSVEDAEKKALVKGLDAQQYVVSEDGSLIAYQANGDLETATKVTILNVETGKKQKVTCGKGECIRPLGFVRSDFVYGVAKTEDIGNTVSGEATVPMYKLEIRNQKGKVIKKYQTDGIYILSASFDEDMITLERASKDGDTYTATAPDYITNNEQKTKSNIALETYATDLKQTQVRLTYNDGVADKEPKVLKPKQILFERPQTITFSDKDAPEKYYVYGHGDIQGVYTKAGDAIKKANDYNGVVVDSSQNYVWERGNRNLQYSITDKDDVLNTIKDRLKNQEKPIDILKDVNNGEAYDLTGCTTEEILYIINQGRPVIAMLDSQNAVILVGYSDTNVVYEDLNDSTRHSVKYEEMDQMTSGSGNTYIG
;
A
#
# COMPACT_ATOMS: atom_id res chain seq x y z
N MET A 1 -69.80 -39.61 -14.16
CA MET A 1 -68.87 -39.77 -13.01
C MET A 1 -69.42 -38.92 -11.86
N THR A 2 -69.86 -39.52 -10.75
CA THR A 2 -70.57 -38.83 -9.66
C THR A 2 -69.67 -37.78 -8.97
N LEU A 3 -70.26 -36.68 -8.48
CA LEU A 3 -69.57 -35.56 -7.81
C LEU A 3 -68.59 -36.05 -6.72
N LYS A 4 -68.97 -37.12 -6.01
CA LYS A 4 -68.17 -37.82 -5.00
C LYS A 4 -66.85 -38.41 -5.55
N LYS A 5 -66.84 -38.87 -6.80
CA LYS A 5 -65.65 -39.41 -7.49
C LYS A 5 -64.72 -38.28 -7.96
N ARG A 6 -65.27 -37.11 -8.33
CA ARG A 6 -64.49 -35.90 -8.64
C ARG A 6 -63.81 -35.33 -7.39
N LEU A 7 -64.53 -35.23 -6.28
CA LEU A 7 -63.96 -34.79 -4.99
C LEU A 7 -62.87 -35.74 -4.47
N LYS A 8 -63.06 -37.05 -4.61
CA LYS A 8 -62.04 -38.04 -4.26
C LYS A 8 -60.78 -37.90 -5.14
N ASN A 9 -60.95 -37.74 -6.45
CA ASN A 9 -59.82 -37.56 -7.36
C ASN A 9 -59.10 -36.22 -7.12
N ALA A 10 -59.82 -35.15 -6.83
CA ALA A 10 -59.23 -33.86 -6.47
C ALA A 10 -58.41 -33.96 -5.17
N GLY A 11 -58.94 -34.60 -4.13
CA GLY A 11 -58.21 -34.81 -2.88
C GLY A 11 -56.95 -35.67 -3.05
N ILE A 12 -57.01 -36.71 -3.88
CA ILE A 12 -55.84 -37.55 -4.21
C ILE A 12 -54.80 -36.73 -4.99
N LEU A 13 -55.21 -35.93 -5.98
CA LEU A 13 -54.31 -35.07 -6.75
C LEU A 13 -53.64 -34.01 -5.87
N THR A 14 -54.38 -33.38 -4.96
CA THR A 14 -53.82 -32.42 -4.01
C THR A 14 -52.83 -33.09 -3.05
N ALA A 15 -53.14 -34.28 -2.55
CA ALA A 15 -52.22 -35.01 -1.68
C ALA A 15 -50.94 -35.45 -2.43
N VAL A 16 -51.07 -35.93 -3.67
CA VAL A 16 -49.92 -36.27 -4.53
C VAL A 16 -49.09 -35.03 -4.85
N PHE A 17 -49.72 -33.89 -5.12
CA PHE A 17 -49.01 -32.62 -5.34
C PHE A 17 -48.25 -32.18 -4.09
N ILE A 18 -48.86 -32.23 -2.90
CA ILE A 18 -48.19 -31.89 -1.63
C ILE A 18 -47.02 -32.83 -1.37
N VAL A 19 -47.20 -34.15 -1.54
CA VAL A 19 -46.13 -35.13 -1.36
C VAL A 19 -45.02 -34.93 -2.38
N ALA A 20 -45.36 -34.63 -3.64
CA ALA A 20 -44.37 -34.31 -4.67
C ALA A 20 -43.61 -33.02 -4.35
N VAL A 21 -44.26 -31.97 -3.84
CA VAL A 21 -43.61 -30.73 -3.40
C VAL A 21 -42.71 -30.98 -2.18
N ILE A 22 -43.12 -31.82 -1.23
CA ILE A 22 -42.28 -32.18 -0.06
C ILE A 22 -41.08 -33.01 -0.51
N ILE A 23 -41.27 -34.00 -1.39
CA ILE A 23 -40.17 -34.82 -1.91
C ILE A 23 -39.24 -33.97 -2.79
N PHE A 24 -39.79 -33.11 -3.65
CA PHE A 24 -39.00 -32.19 -4.47
C PHE A 24 -38.24 -31.22 -3.58
N SER A 25 -38.88 -30.57 -2.60
CA SER A 25 -38.19 -29.73 -1.61
C SER A 25 -37.12 -30.49 -0.83
N TYR A 26 -37.38 -31.74 -0.42
CA TYR A 26 -36.42 -32.55 0.32
C TYR A 26 -35.26 -33.08 -0.53
N VAL A 27 -35.49 -33.34 -1.83
CA VAL A 27 -34.47 -33.80 -2.79
C VAL A 27 -33.67 -32.62 -3.35
N THR A 28 -34.29 -31.44 -3.51
CA THR A 28 -33.62 -30.23 -4.01
C THR A 28 -32.91 -29.45 -2.90
N ASN A 29 -33.39 -29.51 -1.64
CA ASN A 29 -32.71 -28.92 -0.48
C ASN A 29 -31.71 -29.87 0.20
N LYS A 30 -31.70 -31.19 -0.11
CA LYS A 30 -30.62 -32.06 0.35
C LYS A 30 -29.34 -31.78 -0.44
N GLY A 31 -28.58 -30.79 0.03
CA GLY A 31 -27.24 -30.47 -0.46
C GLY A 31 -26.96 -28.99 -0.67
N ASN A 32 -27.92 -28.08 -0.42
CA ASN A 32 -27.73 -26.64 -0.60
C ASN A 32 -28.57 -25.86 0.44
N ASP A 33 -28.17 -25.94 1.72
CA ASP A 33 -28.81 -25.21 2.83
C ASP A 33 -28.36 -23.73 2.94
N ASN A 34 -27.55 -23.24 1.99
CA ASN A 34 -27.01 -21.89 2.04
C ASN A 34 -27.90 -20.91 1.27
N MET A 35 -28.49 -19.94 1.99
CA MET A 35 -29.18 -18.82 1.37
C MET A 35 -28.17 -17.91 0.64
N THR A 36 -28.53 -17.41 -0.53
CA THR A 36 -27.68 -16.48 -1.31
C THR A 36 -28.35 -15.12 -1.46
N ALA A 37 -27.62 -14.02 -1.32
CA ALA A 37 -28.12 -12.67 -1.52
C ALA A 37 -27.13 -11.78 -2.28
N ASP A 38 -27.63 -10.62 -2.71
CA ASP A 38 -26.77 -9.53 -3.19
C ASP A 38 -26.15 -8.80 -1.99
N MET A 39 -24.96 -8.24 -2.18
CA MET A 39 -24.29 -7.44 -1.15
C MET A 39 -25.18 -6.25 -0.73
N GLY A 40 -25.35 -6.02 0.57
CA GLY A 40 -26.15 -4.90 1.08
C GLY A 40 -25.60 -3.55 0.62
N ALA A 41 -26.47 -2.57 0.34
CA ALA A 41 -26.04 -1.21 -0.05
C ALA A 41 -25.34 -0.47 1.10
N ALA A 42 -24.46 0.49 0.78
CA ALA A 42 -23.83 1.33 1.79
C ALA A 42 -24.88 2.10 2.61
N THR A 43 -24.69 2.15 3.92
CA THR A 43 -25.58 2.76 4.90
C THR A 43 -24.92 3.88 5.70
N PHE A 44 -23.59 4.01 5.66
CA PHE A 44 -22.86 4.97 6.49
C PHE A 44 -22.93 6.38 5.91
N PRO A 45 -22.95 7.41 6.79
CA PRO A 45 -22.83 8.79 6.36
C PRO A 45 -21.39 9.13 5.96
N GLN A 46 -21.22 10.20 5.19
CA GLN A 46 -19.92 10.82 4.93
C GLN A 46 -19.86 12.22 5.54
N ILE A 47 -18.65 12.68 5.86
CA ILE A 47 -18.42 14.08 6.21
C ILE A 47 -17.35 14.68 5.30
N SER A 48 -17.40 15.99 5.10
CA SER A 48 -16.36 16.73 4.39
C SER A 48 -16.19 18.10 5.04
N PHE A 49 -15.16 18.83 4.64
CA PHE A 49 -14.85 20.15 5.19
C PHE A 49 -14.94 21.22 4.12
N SER A 50 -15.21 22.45 4.55
CA SER A 50 -15.25 23.63 3.67
C SER A 50 -14.03 24.50 3.91
N TYR A 51 -13.35 24.89 2.82
CA TYR A 51 -12.28 25.88 2.84
C TYR A 51 -12.46 26.84 1.67
N GLY A 52 -12.91 28.07 1.96
CA GLY A 52 -13.33 29.01 0.92
C GLY A 52 -14.50 28.44 0.10
N GLU A 53 -14.32 28.32 -1.21
CA GLU A 53 -15.30 27.72 -2.13
C GLU A 53 -15.13 26.20 -2.31
N TYR A 54 -14.05 25.63 -1.78
CA TYR A 54 -13.74 24.21 -1.98
C TYR A 54 -14.39 23.33 -0.92
N LYS A 55 -14.94 22.20 -1.37
CA LYS A 55 -15.29 21.04 -0.52
C LYS A 55 -14.10 20.09 -0.53
N ILE A 56 -13.41 19.98 0.60
CA ILE A 56 -12.19 19.17 0.74
C ILE A 56 -12.38 18.01 1.72
N ASN A 57 -11.54 16.99 1.59
CA ASN A 57 -11.39 15.86 2.50
C ASN A 57 -12.73 15.19 2.82
N THR A 58 -13.37 14.59 1.81
CA THR A 58 -14.59 13.79 2.01
C THR A 58 -14.23 12.45 2.63
N LEU A 59 -14.47 12.31 3.93
CA LEU A 59 -14.12 11.16 4.75
C LEU A 59 -15.22 10.09 4.77
N THR A 60 -14.79 8.83 4.69
CA THR A 60 -15.60 7.65 4.95
C THR A 60 -15.68 7.34 6.44
N GLY A 61 -16.79 6.70 6.85
CA GLY A 61 -17.08 6.43 8.24
C GLY A 61 -16.57 5.07 8.70
N TYR A 62 -15.91 5.02 9.85
CA TYR A 62 -15.46 3.78 10.48
C TYR A 62 -16.50 3.26 11.47
N ALA A 63 -16.74 1.94 11.47
CA ALA A 63 -17.68 1.25 12.37
C ALA A 63 -17.11 1.10 13.78
N LYS A 64 -15.78 1.04 13.90
CA LYS A 64 -15.03 0.92 15.15
C LYS A 64 -14.05 2.08 15.28
N ARG A 65 -13.58 2.33 16.50
CA ARG A 65 -12.50 3.29 16.71
C ARG A 65 -11.19 2.74 16.15
N MET A 66 -10.47 3.61 15.45
CA MET A 66 -9.16 3.30 14.89
C MET A 66 -8.05 3.63 15.88
N ASP A 67 -6.89 3.03 15.68
CA ASP A 67 -5.64 3.42 16.32
C ASP A 67 -5.19 4.78 15.79
N ILE A 68 -5.02 5.73 16.69
CA ILE A 68 -4.82 7.14 16.34
C ILE A 68 -3.50 7.31 15.57
N SER A 69 -2.41 6.68 16.02
CA SER A 69 -1.11 6.78 15.35
C SER A 69 -1.06 6.09 13.98
N SER A 70 -2.10 5.36 13.57
CA SER A 70 -2.19 4.82 12.20
C SER A 70 -2.89 5.75 11.18
N MET A 71 -3.58 6.80 11.64
CA MET A 71 -4.49 7.61 10.82
C MET A 71 -3.82 8.80 10.12
N HIS A 72 -3.05 8.54 9.06
CA HIS A 72 -2.31 9.57 8.29
C HIS A 72 -3.06 10.19 7.09
N ASN A 73 -4.08 9.50 6.55
CA ASN A 73 -4.63 9.69 5.18
C ASN A 73 -4.80 11.14 4.66
N THR A 74 -5.45 12.04 5.40
CA THR A 74 -5.72 13.43 4.95
C THR A 74 -5.36 14.45 6.01
N ILE A 75 -4.99 15.66 5.59
CA ILE A 75 -4.76 16.82 6.45
C ILE A 75 -5.72 17.96 6.10
N THR A 76 -6.42 18.49 7.10
CA THR A 76 -7.44 19.54 6.93
C THR A 76 -6.93 20.87 7.49
N PRO A 77 -6.74 21.91 6.65
CA PRO A 77 -6.37 23.24 7.10
C PRO A 77 -7.48 23.89 7.93
N VAL A 78 -7.11 24.57 9.01
CA VAL A 78 -8.03 25.21 9.94
C VAL A 78 -7.84 26.73 9.92
N ALA A 79 -8.80 27.42 9.30
CA ALA A 79 -8.84 28.88 9.29
C ALA A 79 -9.58 29.43 10.51
N ASN A 80 -9.08 30.53 11.09
CA ASN A 80 -9.74 31.25 12.19
C ASN A 80 -10.09 30.38 13.42
N GLN A 81 -9.32 29.32 13.68
CA GLN A 81 -9.53 28.37 14.78
C GLN A 81 -10.90 27.67 14.75
N ILE A 82 -11.58 27.66 13.60
CA ILE A 82 -12.86 26.97 13.42
C ILE A 82 -12.78 26.03 12.22
N LEU A 83 -13.56 24.96 12.28
CA LEU A 83 -13.65 24.02 11.17
C LEU A 83 -15.11 23.66 10.89
N ASP A 84 -15.56 23.99 9.67
CA ASP A 84 -16.93 23.70 9.24
C ASP A 84 -17.02 22.30 8.62
N VAL A 85 -17.88 21.48 9.21
CA VAL A 85 -18.13 20.10 8.81
C VAL A 85 -19.44 20.03 8.05
N ASN A 86 -19.41 19.49 6.84
CA ASN A 86 -20.57 19.12 6.04
C ASN A 86 -20.91 17.65 6.29
N VAL A 87 -22.20 17.32 6.33
CA VAL A 87 -22.69 15.97 6.61
C VAL A 87 -23.61 15.50 5.50
N GLU A 88 -23.18 14.45 4.81
CA GLU A 88 -24.01 13.70 3.88
C GLU A 88 -24.62 12.50 4.62
N ALA A 89 -25.88 12.65 5.01
CA ALA A 89 -26.50 11.74 5.98
C ALA A 89 -26.91 10.38 5.39
N TYR A 90 -27.18 10.28 4.09
CA TYR A 90 -27.66 9.03 3.44
C TYR A 90 -28.79 8.33 4.21
N GLY A 91 -29.79 9.10 4.67
CA GLY A 91 -30.93 8.59 5.44
C GLY A 91 -30.70 8.42 6.94
N ASN A 92 -29.47 8.56 7.44
CA ASN A 92 -29.16 8.51 8.87
C ASN A 92 -29.78 9.69 9.62
N LYS A 93 -30.22 9.42 10.86
CA LYS A 93 -30.66 10.43 11.82
C LYS A 93 -29.70 10.45 12.99
N PHE A 94 -29.29 11.65 13.40
CA PHE A 94 -28.30 11.82 14.45
C PHE A 94 -28.91 12.38 15.74
N THR A 95 -28.48 11.86 16.89
CA THR A 95 -28.84 12.36 18.22
C THR A 95 -27.86 13.43 18.73
N GLY A 96 -26.69 13.52 18.10
CA GLY A 96 -25.63 14.49 18.39
C GLY A 96 -24.30 14.02 17.79
N ALA A 97 -23.26 14.83 17.95
CA ALA A 97 -21.89 14.47 17.59
C ALA A 97 -20.92 14.83 18.72
N SER A 98 -19.68 14.42 18.59
CA SER A 98 -18.56 14.87 19.43
C SER A 98 -17.29 14.85 18.61
N TYR A 99 -16.31 15.65 18.97
CA TYR A 99 -14.98 15.55 18.40
C TYR A 99 -13.93 15.54 19.49
N LYS A 100 -12.75 15.02 19.15
CA LYS A 100 -11.57 15.00 19.98
C LYS A 100 -10.34 15.34 19.15
N VAL A 101 -9.38 16.00 19.80
CA VAL A 101 -8.08 16.29 19.19
C VAL A 101 -6.99 15.58 19.98
N TYR A 102 -6.09 14.92 19.27
CA TYR A 102 -4.99 14.14 19.81
C TYR A 102 -3.64 14.64 19.30
N THR A 103 -2.57 14.39 20.05
CA THR A 103 -1.20 14.40 19.51
C THR A 103 -1.04 13.36 18.41
N MET A 104 -0.04 13.53 17.54
CA MET A 104 0.20 12.65 16.38
C MET A 104 0.41 11.18 16.77
N ASP A 105 1.13 10.94 17.87
CA ASP A 105 1.34 9.63 18.48
C ASP A 105 0.09 9.03 19.16
N GLY A 106 -1.01 9.78 19.24
CA GLY A 106 -2.24 9.39 19.94
C GLY A 106 -2.14 9.34 21.47
N ALA A 107 -0.99 9.66 22.07
CA ALA A 107 -0.74 9.50 23.50
C ALA A 107 -1.54 10.49 24.37
N SER A 108 -1.78 11.70 23.86
CA SER A 108 -2.45 12.77 24.60
C SER A 108 -3.70 13.28 23.89
N GLN A 109 -4.84 13.26 24.59
CA GLN A 109 -6.07 13.93 24.15
C GLN A 109 -6.06 15.39 24.63
N LEU A 110 -5.94 16.34 23.70
CA LEU A 110 -5.86 17.77 23.99
C LEU A 110 -7.23 18.42 24.16
N GLU A 111 -8.23 17.96 23.40
CA GLU A 111 -9.57 18.52 23.41
C GLU A 111 -10.64 17.44 23.27
N HIS A 112 -11.82 17.69 23.84
CA HIS A 112 -13.03 16.90 23.63
C HIS A 112 -14.27 17.76 23.87
N LYS A 113 -15.07 18.00 22.82
CA LYS A 113 -16.35 18.72 22.94
C LYS A 113 -17.51 17.92 22.33
N LYS A 114 -18.72 18.23 22.80
CA LYS A 114 -19.98 17.63 22.33
C LYS A 114 -20.77 18.63 21.47
N ILE A 115 -21.33 18.14 20.37
CA ILE A 115 -22.19 18.88 19.46
C ILE A 115 -23.63 18.37 19.61
N LYS A 116 -24.54 19.24 20.04
CA LYS A 116 -25.93 18.84 20.37
C LYS A 116 -26.81 18.65 19.14
N LYS A 117 -26.56 19.37 18.05
CA LYS A 117 -27.39 19.36 16.84
C LYS A 117 -26.51 19.08 15.63
N VAL A 118 -26.86 18.05 14.88
CA VAL A 118 -26.21 17.70 13.61
C VAL A 118 -27.26 17.94 12.52
N GLY A 119 -27.07 19.02 11.77
CA GLY A 119 -27.90 19.33 10.60
C GLY A 119 -27.24 18.81 9.32
N LYS A 120 -27.35 19.58 8.22
CA LYS A 120 -26.51 19.37 7.01
C LYS A 120 -25.03 19.67 7.25
N GLY A 121 -24.71 20.32 8.37
CA GLY A 121 -23.36 20.60 8.82
C GLY A 121 -23.35 21.13 10.25
N PHE A 122 -22.16 21.31 10.79
CA PHE A 122 -21.89 21.93 12.10
C PHE A 122 -20.44 22.43 12.17
N THR A 123 -20.17 23.35 13.09
CA THR A 123 -18.83 23.94 13.26
C THR A 123 -18.13 23.33 14.48
N LEU A 124 -16.84 23.06 14.34
CA LEU A 124 -15.93 22.71 15.43
C LEU A 124 -15.18 23.97 15.88
N ASP A 125 -15.09 24.17 17.19
CA ASP A 125 -14.34 25.26 17.80
C ASP A 125 -12.98 24.72 18.27
N LEU A 126 -11.91 25.03 17.54
CA LEU A 126 -10.56 24.52 17.77
C LEU A 126 -9.67 25.57 18.48
N SER A 127 -10.27 26.55 19.17
CA SER A 127 -9.56 27.57 19.95
C SER A 127 -8.95 27.06 21.28
N GLY A 128 -8.98 25.74 21.50
CA GLY A 128 -8.38 25.11 22.67
C GLY A 128 -6.88 25.35 22.74
N LYS A 129 -6.35 25.47 23.97
CA LYS A 129 -4.92 25.67 24.20
C LYS A 129 -4.11 24.50 23.59
N LYS A 130 -3.07 24.79 22.79
CA LYS A 130 -2.19 23.83 22.10
C LYS A 130 -2.83 22.98 21.00
N VAL A 131 -4.09 23.25 20.63
CA VAL A 131 -4.82 22.45 19.62
C VAL A 131 -4.28 22.68 18.22
N LEU A 132 -3.82 23.88 17.89
CA LEU A 132 -3.31 24.24 16.56
C LEU A 132 -1.85 24.73 16.58
N ASP A 133 -1.14 24.57 17.71
CA ASP A 133 0.27 24.97 17.84
C ASP A 133 1.18 24.13 16.91
N GLU A 134 0.76 22.91 16.61
CA GLU A 134 1.42 21.97 15.69
C GLU A 134 0.31 21.11 15.06
N GLU A 135 0.70 20.22 14.15
CA GLU A 135 -0.20 19.24 13.56
C GLU A 135 -0.81 18.28 14.61
N ARG A 136 -2.10 17.93 14.43
CA ARG A 136 -2.86 17.06 15.34
C ARG A 136 -3.78 16.11 14.59
N ILE A 137 -4.24 15.07 15.27
CA ILE A 137 -5.28 14.16 14.74
C ILE A 137 -6.64 14.52 15.32
N LEU A 138 -7.62 14.72 14.44
CA LEU A 138 -9.02 14.98 14.75
C LEU A 138 -9.86 13.70 14.60
N GLU A 139 -10.48 13.23 15.69
CA GLU A 139 -11.56 12.23 15.67
C GLU A 139 -12.90 12.97 15.70
N VAL A 140 -13.77 12.76 14.70
CA VAL A 140 -15.18 13.16 14.72
C VAL A 140 -16.06 11.93 14.88
N ARG A 141 -17.03 11.98 15.81
CA ARG A 141 -17.98 10.90 16.07
C ARG A 141 -19.41 11.37 15.87
N LEU A 142 -20.14 10.75 14.96
CA LEU A 142 -21.57 10.97 14.75
C LEU A 142 -22.39 9.91 15.50
N ASN A 143 -23.28 10.33 16.40
CA ASN A 143 -24.14 9.41 17.15
C ASN A 143 -25.44 9.18 16.38
N ARG A 144 -25.61 7.99 15.79
CA ARG A 144 -26.82 7.61 15.06
C ARG A 144 -27.96 7.27 16.03
N ASN A 145 -29.19 7.48 15.58
CA ASN A 145 -30.38 7.14 16.34
C ASN A 145 -30.74 5.65 16.16
N GLY A 146 -30.60 4.85 17.22
CA GLY A 146 -30.93 3.42 17.19
C GLY A 146 -29.90 2.53 16.48
N ALA A 147 -28.71 3.04 16.22
CA ALA A 147 -27.57 2.31 15.64
C ALA A 147 -26.27 2.77 16.29
N ASP A 148 -25.20 1.99 16.13
CA ASP A 148 -23.88 2.32 16.66
C ASP A 148 -23.32 3.61 16.06
N PRO A 149 -22.49 4.37 16.80
CA PRO A 149 -21.85 5.58 16.27
C PRO A 149 -20.94 5.29 15.08
N VAL A 150 -20.66 6.32 14.29
CA VAL A 150 -19.69 6.27 13.18
C VAL A 150 -18.55 7.26 13.48
N TYR A 151 -17.32 6.86 13.18
CA TYR A 151 -16.09 7.60 13.50
C TYR A 151 -15.42 8.09 12.21
N PHE A 152 -14.78 9.24 12.24
CA PHE A 152 -14.08 9.86 11.11
C PHE A 152 -12.77 10.45 11.61
N TYR A 153 -11.73 10.40 10.79
CA TYR A 153 -10.39 10.82 11.16
C TYR A 153 -9.74 11.65 10.06
N THR A 154 -9.06 12.73 10.46
CA THR A 154 -8.18 13.54 9.61
C THR A 154 -7.11 14.17 10.50
N ARG A 155 -5.96 14.48 9.92
CA ARG A 155 -5.00 15.41 10.53
C ARG A 155 -5.54 16.83 10.40
N ILE A 156 -5.18 17.73 11.30
CA ILE A 156 -5.53 19.15 11.28
C ILE A 156 -4.29 19.99 11.54
N VAL A 157 -4.21 21.14 10.88
CA VAL A 157 -3.11 22.10 11.03
C VAL A 157 -3.66 23.52 10.83
N SER A 158 -3.01 24.50 11.46
CA SER A 158 -3.28 25.92 11.15
C SER A 158 -3.00 26.19 9.67
N ASP A 159 -3.83 27.01 9.03
CA ASP A 159 -3.58 27.44 7.65
C ASP A 159 -2.64 28.65 7.54
N GLU A 160 -2.13 29.14 8.68
CA GLU A 160 -1.17 30.24 8.77
C GLU A 160 0.08 29.92 7.92
N ASP A 161 0.46 30.88 7.06
CA ASP A 161 1.57 30.80 6.10
C ASP A 161 1.51 29.64 5.08
N ALA A 162 0.42 28.87 5.03
CA ALA A 162 0.30 27.70 4.16
C ALA A 162 -0.25 28.02 2.76
N HIS A 163 -0.79 29.23 2.55
CA HIS A 163 -1.27 29.73 1.25
C HIS A 163 -2.24 28.77 0.53
N VAL A 164 -3.13 28.15 1.31
CA VAL A 164 -4.02 27.07 0.85
C VAL A 164 -4.90 27.53 -0.32
N THR A 165 -5.43 28.75 -0.28
CA THR A 165 -6.32 29.27 -1.34
C THR A 165 -5.60 29.38 -2.67
N GLU A 166 -4.40 29.96 -2.69
CA GLU A 166 -3.60 30.14 -3.91
C GLU A 166 -3.19 28.80 -4.51
N CYS A 167 -2.88 27.81 -3.66
CA CYS A 167 -2.53 26.47 -4.08
C CYS A 167 -3.75 25.73 -4.66
N LEU A 168 -4.92 25.78 -4.01
CA LEU A 168 -6.15 25.14 -4.51
C LEU A 168 -6.61 25.74 -5.85
N ASN A 169 -6.57 27.07 -5.99
CA ASN A 169 -6.90 27.76 -7.23
C ASN A 169 -6.00 27.34 -8.39
N TYR A 170 -4.68 27.27 -8.15
CA TYR A 170 -3.74 26.82 -9.17
C TYR A 170 -4.03 25.40 -9.64
N ILE A 171 -4.31 24.48 -8.71
CA ILE A 171 -4.63 23.09 -9.04
C ILE A 171 -5.93 23.01 -9.83
N SER A 172 -6.96 23.75 -9.40
CA SER A 172 -8.25 23.80 -10.12
C SER A 172 -8.07 24.31 -11.54
N ASP A 173 -7.35 25.42 -11.71
CA ASP A 173 -7.07 25.99 -13.03
C ASP A 173 -6.27 25.00 -13.90
N TYR A 174 -5.24 24.36 -13.36
CA TYR A 174 -4.45 23.38 -14.11
C TYR A 174 -5.33 22.21 -14.57
N HIS A 175 -6.08 21.61 -13.65
CA HIS A 175 -6.94 20.46 -13.88
C HIS A 175 -7.97 20.74 -14.99
N GLU A 176 -8.73 21.82 -14.87
CA GLU A 176 -9.75 22.21 -15.85
C GLU A 176 -9.14 22.51 -17.23
N ASN A 177 -8.00 23.19 -17.27
CA ASN A 177 -7.32 23.49 -18.52
C ASN A 177 -6.70 22.25 -19.19
N ALA A 178 -6.27 21.27 -18.39
CA ALA A 178 -5.77 19.99 -18.89
C ALA A 178 -6.91 19.14 -19.48
N LEU A 179 -8.04 19.02 -18.77
CA LEU A 179 -9.25 18.36 -19.25
C LEU A 179 -9.79 19.00 -20.55
N GLY A 180 -9.85 20.33 -20.58
CA GLY A 180 -10.34 21.10 -21.71
C GLY A 180 -9.35 21.22 -22.89
N LYS A 181 -8.11 20.75 -22.72
CA LYS A 181 -6.99 20.96 -23.66
C LYS A 181 -6.89 22.43 -24.10
N VAL A 182 -6.91 23.34 -23.12
CA VAL A 182 -6.92 24.78 -23.38
C VAL A 182 -5.50 25.25 -23.72
N GLU A 183 -5.33 25.76 -24.95
CA GLU A 183 -4.04 26.27 -25.41
C GLU A 183 -3.62 27.52 -24.61
N ASN A 184 -2.31 27.64 -24.34
CA ASN A 184 -1.70 28.79 -23.65
C ASN A 184 -2.23 29.08 -22.23
N ALA A 185 -2.86 28.09 -21.57
CA ALA A 185 -3.40 28.23 -20.22
C ALA A 185 -2.40 27.90 -19.08
N GLY A 186 -1.12 27.74 -19.40
CA GLY A 186 -0.06 27.49 -18.41
C GLY A 186 0.26 26.03 -18.12
N VAL A 187 -0.61 25.08 -18.49
CA VAL A 187 -0.39 23.63 -18.32
C VAL A 187 0.96 23.19 -18.91
N GLY A 188 1.18 23.43 -20.20
CA GLY A 188 2.43 23.04 -20.87
C GLY A 188 3.67 23.78 -20.36
N ALA A 189 3.51 24.96 -19.77
CA ALA A 189 4.63 25.74 -19.21
C ALA A 189 5.07 25.24 -17.82
N ALA A 190 4.25 24.40 -17.18
CA ALA A 190 4.53 23.80 -15.88
C ALA A 190 5.09 22.37 -15.99
N LEU A 191 5.18 21.80 -17.20
CA LEU A 191 5.72 20.47 -17.43
C LEU A 191 7.24 20.49 -17.50
N GLU A 192 7.86 19.36 -17.14
CA GLU A 192 9.31 19.14 -17.16
C GLU A 192 9.63 17.91 -18.01
N PRO A 193 9.30 17.91 -19.32
CA PRO A 193 9.41 16.72 -20.14
C PRO A 193 10.85 16.22 -20.27
N THR A 194 11.03 14.91 -20.17
CA THR A 194 12.32 14.24 -20.32
C THR A 194 12.31 13.25 -21.48
N ASP A 195 13.49 12.92 -22.01
CA ASP A 195 13.63 11.97 -23.11
C ASP A 195 13.25 10.53 -22.69
N ASP A 196 13.31 10.21 -21.40
CA ASP A 196 13.02 8.88 -20.84
C ASP A 196 11.55 8.69 -20.43
N ALA A 197 10.73 9.75 -20.47
CA ALA A 197 9.32 9.67 -20.08
C ALA A 197 8.49 8.83 -21.09
N ASP A 198 7.65 7.93 -20.58
CA ASP A 198 6.72 7.15 -21.42
C ASP A 198 5.60 8.05 -21.94
N ASN A 199 5.70 8.41 -23.22
CA ASN A 199 4.70 9.19 -23.95
C ASN A 199 3.91 8.34 -24.95
N THR A 200 3.77 7.04 -24.67
CA THR A 200 3.02 6.08 -25.49
C THR A 200 1.71 5.64 -24.84
N THR A 201 1.43 6.10 -23.63
CA THR A 201 0.26 5.71 -22.85
C THR A 201 -0.47 6.92 -22.27
N LEU A 202 -1.77 6.73 -22.02
CA LEU A 202 -2.58 7.65 -21.21
C LEU A 202 -2.85 7.10 -19.81
N GLN A 203 -2.47 5.83 -19.55
CA GLN A 203 -2.73 5.12 -18.29
C GLN A 203 -2.00 5.74 -17.11
N HIS A 204 -0.75 6.18 -17.31
CA HIS A 204 0.09 6.82 -16.30
C HIS A 204 0.80 8.00 -16.95
N VAL A 205 0.62 9.19 -16.38
CA VAL A 205 1.09 10.46 -16.93
C VAL A 205 1.68 11.27 -15.79
N THR A 206 2.91 11.77 -15.95
CA THR A 206 3.62 12.51 -14.91
C THR A 206 3.97 13.93 -15.36
N ILE A 207 4.58 14.72 -14.48
CA ILE A 207 5.13 16.04 -14.83
C ILE A 207 6.15 15.96 -15.98
N ASN A 208 6.79 14.80 -16.18
CA ASN A 208 7.75 14.56 -17.26
C ASN A 208 7.10 14.08 -18.57
N SER A 209 5.80 13.80 -18.57
CA SER A 209 5.08 13.54 -19.81
C SER A 209 4.94 14.82 -20.64
N ASN A 210 4.75 14.67 -21.94
CA ASN A 210 4.54 15.80 -22.83
C ASN A 210 3.10 16.34 -22.74
N TYR A 211 2.88 17.49 -23.38
CA TYR A 211 1.60 18.18 -23.34
C TYR A 211 0.42 17.34 -23.87
N GLU A 212 0.61 16.50 -24.89
CA GLU A 212 -0.46 15.66 -25.43
C GLU A 212 -0.94 14.63 -24.40
N GLN A 213 -0.03 13.96 -23.69
CA GLN A 213 -0.39 13.00 -22.64
C GLN A 213 -1.13 13.67 -21.48
N VAL A 214 -0.60 14.78 -20.98
CA VAL A 214 -1.20 15.55 -19.88
C VAL A 214 -2.59 16.08 -20.27
N THR A 215 -2.78 16.47 -21.52
CA THR A 215 -4.08 16.95 -22.03
C THR A 215 -4.94 15.86 -22.68
N TRP A 216 -4.81 14.62 -22.20
CA TRP A 216 -5.68 13.48 -22.55
C TRP A 216 -5.67 13.05 -24.02
N GLY A 217 -4.66 13.46 -24.78
CA GLY A 217 -4.49 13.18 -26.20
C GLY A 217 -5.74 13.56 -27.01
N SER A 218 -6.46 12.53 -27.48
CA SER A 218 -7.68 12.68 -28.27
C SER A 218 -8.96 12.22 -27.56
N LEU A 219 -8.88 11.77 -26.29
CA LEU A 219 -10.01 11.14 -25.57
C LEU A 219 -11.16 12.10 -25.26
N LYS A 220 -10.88 13.41 -25.10
CA LYS A 220 -11.88 14.45 -24.78
C LYS A 220 -12.76 14.05 -23.59
N PRO A 221 -12.17 13.85 -22.40
CA PRO A 221 -12.88 13.35 -21.23
C PRO A 221 -14.02 14.27 -20.80
N GLN A 222 -15.07 13.69 -20.23
CA GLN A 222 -16.16 14.41 -19.57
C GLN A 222 -16.29 13.90 -18.14
N VAL A 223 -16.10 14.78 -17.15
CA VAL A 223 -16.16 14.40 -15.73
C VAL A 223 -17.59 14.02 -15.34
N GLU A 224 -17.71 12.92 -14.60
CA GLU A 224 -18.96 12.44 -14.01
C GLU A 224 -19.00 12.78 -12.52
N GLN A 225 -20.11 13.37 -12.04
CA GLN A 225 -20.40 13.62 -10.61
C GLN A 225 -19.40 14.51 -9.85
N GLY A 226 -18.44 15.14 -10.54
CA GLY A 226 -17.43 16.04 -9.97
C GLY A 226 -16.28 15.31 -9.26
N GLU A 227 -15.32 16.06 -8.74
CA GLU A 227 -14.09 15.54 -8.18
C GLU A 227 -14.11 15.48 -6.65
N ARG A 228 -13.48 14.46 -6.09
CA ARG A 228 -13.20 14.35 -4.65
C ARG A 228 -11.80 14.88 -4.36
N TRP A 229 -11.74 16.05 -3.75
CA TRP A 229 -10.50 16.72 -3.37
C TRP A 229 -10.02 16.24 -2.00
N SER A 230 -8.79 15.74 -1.93
CA SER A 230 -8.15 15.28 -0.70
C SER A 230 -6.79 15.93 -0.55
N ILE A 231 -6.61 16.78 0.47
CA ILE A 231 -5.30 17.33 0.82
C ILE A 231 -4.55 16.25 1.60
N LYS A 232 -3.42 15.84 1.05
CA LYS A 232 -2.61 14.72 1.53
C LYS A 232 -1.49 15.18 2.43
N GLU A 233 -0.80 16.26 2.07
CA GLU A 233 0.23 16.91 2.89
C GLU A 233 0.08 18.43 2.81
N LEU A 234 0.40 19.13 3.91
CA LEU A 234 0.32 20.58 3.98
C LEU A 234 1.35 21.11 4.98
N ASN A 235 2.21 22.02 4.51
CA ASN A 235 3.12 22.80 5.35
C ASN A 235 3.24 24.23 4.78
N SER A 236 4.09 25.07 5.38
CA SER A 236 4.31 26.46 4.94
C SER A 236 5.03 26.60 3.59
N THR A 237 5.58 25.50 3.05
CA THR A 237 6.35 25.48 1.80
C THR A 237 5.58 24.86 0.65
N CYS A 238 4.85 23.77 0.88
CA CYS A 238 4.14 23.04 -0.17
C CYS A 238 2.83 22.41 0.30
N MET A 239 1.96 22.16 -0.67
CA MET A 239 0.71 21.43 -0.49
C MET A 239 0.63 20.29 -1.51
N SER A 240 0.23 19.11 -1.04
CA SER A 240 -0.03 17.94 -1.87
C SER A 240 -1.53 17.63 -1.87
N VAL A 241 -2.13 17.48 -3.05
CA VAL A 241 -3.57 17.25 -3.21
C VAL A 241 -3.80 16.11 -4.20
N GLN A 242 -4.70 15.21 -3.86
CA GLN A 242 -5.21 14.17 -4.75
C GLN A 242 -6.67 14.48 -5.11
N LEU A 243 -6.97 14.43 -6.40
CA LEU A 243 -8.30 14.43 -6.97
C LEU A 243 -8.64 13.00 -7.37
N GLN A 244 -9.83 12.55 -7.00
CA GLN A 244 -10.40 11.28 -7.45
C GLN A 244 -11.72 11.54 -8.15
N TYR A 245 -11.86 11.04 -9.37
CA TYR A 245 -13.05 11.28 -10.19
C TYR A 245 -13.21 10.20 -11.26
N ARG A 246 -14.34 10.27 -11.98
CA ARG A 246 -14.60 9.45 -13.16
C ARG A 246 -14.74 10.32 -14.38
N VAL A 247 -14.34 9.78 -15.52
CA VAL A 247 -14.58 10.40 -16.81
C VAL A 247 -15.25 9.42 -17.76
N SER A 248 -16.16 9.94 -18.59
CA SER A 248 -16.65 9.26 -19.77
C SER A 248 -15.96 9.83 -21.00
N CYS A 249 -15.43 8.96 -21.85
CA CYS A 249 -14.81 9.31 -23.14
C CYS A 249 -15.53 8.57 -24.25
N LYS A 250 -15.46 9.09 -25.48
CA LYS A 250 -15.89 8.31 -26.65
C LYS A 250 -14.97 7.10 -26.82
N GLY A 251 -15.54 5.90 -26.97
CA GLY A 251 -14.77 4.67 -27.14
C GLY A 251 -14.34 4.38 -28.57
N GLU A 252 -13.48 3.37 -28.72
CA GLU A 252 -13.07 2.80 -30.02
C GLU A 252 -14.04 1.69 -30.47
N GLU A 253 -14.28 0.73 -29.58
CA GLU A 253 -15.18 -0.40 -29.80
C GLU A 253 -16.61 -0.08 -29.36
N ASN A 254 -16.76 0.77 -28.34
CA ASN A 254 -18.02 1.13 -27.70
C ASN A 254 -18.36 2.61 -27.93
N GLU A 255 -19.63 2.99 -27.78
CA GLU A 255 -20.04 4.40 -27.93
C GLU A 255 -19.38 5.30 -26.87
N ALA A 256 -19.27 4.80 -25.64
CA ALA A 256 -18.60 5.46 -24.54
C ALA A 256 -17.87 4.44 -23.67
N ASP A 257 -16.66 4.79 -23.24
CA ASP A 257 -15.89 4.06 -22.24
C ASP A 257 -15.74 4.95 -20.99
N ARG A 258 -15.79 4.34 -19.80
CA ARG A 258 -15.65 5.04 -18.53
C ARG A 258 -14.32 4.70 -17.87
N TYR A 259 -13.77 5.65 -17.13
CA TYR A 259 -12.48 5.51 -16.47
C TYR A 259 -12.55 6.00 -15.04
N VAL A 260 -11.88 5.29 -14.13
CA VAL A 260 -11.54 5.82 -12.79
C VAL A 260 -10.20 6.55 -12.90
N VAL A 261 -10.10 7.70 -12.26
CA VAL A 261 -8.94 8.59 -12.38
C VAL A 261 -8.48 9.01 -11.00
N LYS A 262 -7.17 8.91 -10.76
CA LYS A 262 -6.48 9.55 -9.64
C LYS A 262 -5.52 10.57 -10.24
N GLU A 263 -5.59 11.80 -9.78
CA GLU A 263 -4.70 12.88 -10.22
C GLU A 263 -4.12 13.57 -8.98
N PHE A 264 -2.80 13.58 -8.89
CA PHE A 264 -2.05 14.08 -7.76
C PHE A 264 -1.24 15.31 -8.17
N PHE A 265 -1.26 16.31 -7.30
CA PHE A 265 -0.54 17.55 -7.45
C PHE A 265 0.30 17.79 -6.22
N ARG A 266 1.54 18.24 -6.43
CA ARG A 266 2.34 18.87 -5.41
C ARG A 266 2.70 20.27 -5.85
N VAL A 267 2.33 21.27 -5.07
CA VAL A 267 2.48 22.69 -5.44
C VAL A 267 3.15 23.49 -4.35
N ARG A 268 3.84 24.56 -4.75
CA ARG A 268 4.45 25.54 -3.85
C ARG A 268 4.06 26.94 -4.26
N TYR A 269 3.58 27.72 -3.30
CA TYR A 269 3.36 29.15 -3.48
C TYR A 269 4.53 29.96 -2.91
N ILE A 270 5.03 30.92 -3.68
CA ILE A 270 6.06 31.87 -3.24
C ILE A 270 5.41 33.25 -3.10
N ALA A 271 5.16 33.67 -1.86
CA ALA A 271 4.45 34.90 -1.54
C ALA A 271 5.09 36.16 -2.14
N ASP A 272 6.42 36.29 -2.05
CA ASP A 272 7.16 37.44 -2.60
C ASP A 272 7.02 37.56 -4.12
N ALA A 273 6.98 36.42 -4.82
CA ALA A 273 6.81 36.35 -6.26
C ALA A 273 5.33 36.33 -6.69
N LYS A 274 4.40 36.16 -5.74
CA LYS A 274 2.97 35.91 -5.96
C LYS A 274 2.72 34.85 -7.03
N LYS A 275 3.46 33.75 -6.95
CA LYS A 275 3.46 32.71 -7.98
C LYS A 275 3.43 31.32 -7.36
N THR A 276 2.54 30.49 -7.88
CA THR A 276 2.47 29.04 -7.60
C THR A 276 3.28 28.28 -8.65
N TYR A 277 3.98 27.25 -8.21
CA TYR A 277 4.75 26.32 -9.03
C TYR A 277 4.23 24.91 -8.82
N LEU A 278 4.10 24.16 -9.92
CA LEU A 278 3.93 22.71 -9.89
C LEU A 278 5.30 22.08 -9.61
N LEU A 279 5.38 21.32 -8.52
CA LEU A 279 6.59 20.60 -8.12
C LEU A 279 6.52 19.12 -8.49
N ASP A 280 5.32 18.56 -8.52
CA ASP A 280 5.07 17.19 -8.96
C ASP A 280 3.65 17.05 -9.50
N TYR A 281 3.48 16.16 -10.45
CA TYR A 281 2.20 15.79 -11.06
C TYR A 281 2.23 14.31 -11.39
N ASP A 282 1.17 13.59 -10.99
CA ASP A 282 0.99 12.18 -11.28
C ASP A 282 -0.50 11.91 -11.56
N ARG A 283 -0.83 11.39 -12.74
CA ARG A 283 -2.19 10.96 -13.07
C ARG A 283 -2.17 9.51 -13.50
N THR A 284 -3.02 8.72 -12.86
CA THR A 284 -3.37 7.37 -13.32
C THR A 284 -4.82 7.32 -13.75
N MET A 285 -5.11 6.56 -14.81
CA MET A 285 -6.47 6.25 -15.23
C MET A 285 -6.60 4.78 -15.62
N GLU A 286 -7.71 4.17 -15.22
CA GLU A 286 -8.03 2.78 -15.57
C GLU A 286 -9.43 2.73 -16.16
N GLN A 287 -9.59 2.00 -17.27
CA GLN A 287 -10.88 1.76 -17.88
C GLN A 287 -11.71 0.86 -16.96
N ILE A 288 -12.95 1.23 -16.71
CA ILE A 288 -13.90 0.39 -15.98
C ILE A 288 -14.34 -0.72 -16.92
N PHE A 289 -14.04 -1.96 -16.54
CA PHE A 289 -14.44 -3.12 -17.31
C PHE A 289 -15.96 -3.31 -17.26
N ASP A 290 -16.61 -3.30 -18.43
CA ASP A 290 -18.06 -3.46 -18.53
C ASP A 290 -18.39 -4.61 -19.48
N ALA A 291 -18.62 -5.79 -18.90
CA ALA A 291 -18.97 -6.99 -19.66
C ALA A 291 -20.29 -6.90 -20.45
N THR A 292 -21.10 -5.85 -20.25
CA THR A 292 -22.30 -5.60 -21.07
C THR A 292 -21.99 -4.88 -22.39
N GLN A 293 -20.76 -4.39 -22.54
CA GLN A 293 -20.22 -3.77 -23.74
C GLN A 293 -19.41 -4.78 -24.56
N LYS A 294 -18.84 -4.33 -25.69
CA LYS A 294 -17.93 -5.16 -26.50
C LYS A 294 -16.56 -5.25 -25.81
N VAL A 295 -16.32 -6.37 -25.14
CA VAL A 295 -15.09 -6.64 -24.37
C VAL A 295 -14.27 -7.84 -24.87
N LEU A 296 -14.76 -8.56 -25.88
CA LEU A 296 -14.04 -9.66 -26.52
C LEU A 296 -13.74 -9.34 -27.98
N ASN A 297 -12.66 -9.91 -28.48
CA ASN A 297 -12.40 -10.07 -29.90
C ASN A 297 -11.72 -11.42 -30.17
N GLU A 298 -11.39 -11.69 -31.44
CA GLU A 298 -10.74 -12.93 -31.86
C GLU A 298 -9.41 -13.25 -31.14
N LYS A 299 -8.74 -12.23 -30.55
CA LYS A 299 -7.48 -12.40 -29.81
C LYS A 299 -7.69 -12.63 -28.32
N GLY A 300 -8.77 -12.13 -27.72
CA GLY A 300 -9.03 -12.30 -26.30
C GLY A 300 -9.85 -11.17 -25.66
N ILE A 301 -9.59 -10.91 -24.38
CA ILE A 301 -10.33 -9.95 -23.56
C ILE A 301 -9.70 -8.57 -23.69
N ILE A 302 -10.45 -7.60 -24.19
CA ILE A 302 -10.06 -6.19 -24.31
C ILE A 302 -10.29 -5.52 -22.97
N LEU A 303 -9.21 -5.07 -22.34
CA LEU A 303 -9.25 -4.34 -21.07
C LEU A 303 -9.23 -2.82 -21.33
N GLY A 304 -8.51 -2.41 -22.39
CA GLY A 304 -8.42 -1.02 -22.80
C GLY A 304 -7.27 -0.32 -22.08
N ILE A 305 -7.47 0.89 -21.56
CA ILE A 305 -6.42 1.59 -20.81
C ILE A 305 -6.38 1.00 -19.40
N ALA A 306 -5.40 0.15 -19.13
CA ALA A 306 -5.23 -0.55 -17.86
C ALA A 306 -3.73 -0.72 -17.53
N PRO A 307 -3.35 -1.05 -16.28
CA PRO A 307 -1.95 -1.25 -15.92
C PRO A 307 -1.31 -2.39 -16.73
N ALA A 308 -0.10 -2.17 -17.24
CA ALA A 308 0.64 -3.18 -18.02
C ALA A 308 1.03 -4.42 -17.19
N ASN A 309 0.98 -4.30 -15.86
CA ASN A 309 1.24 -5.36 -14.87
C ASN A 309 -0.04 -5.73 -14.08
N LEU A 310 -1.19 -5.77 -14.76
CA LEU A 310 -2.48 -6.19 -14.20
C LEU A 310 -2.38 -7.51 -13.42
N SER A 311 -3.07 -7.61 -12.27
CA SER A 311 -3.15 -8.86 -11.52
C SER A 311 -4.09 -9.85 -12.21
N TYR A 312 -3.55 -11.00 -12.66
CA TYR A 312 -4.36 -12.09 -13.20
C TYR A 312 -3.78 -13.47 -12.85
N LYS A 313 -4.65 -14.49 -12.84
CA LYS A 313 -4.28 -15.90 -12.71
C LYS A 313 -5.09 -16.76 -13.67
N VAL A 314 -4.44 -17.77 -14.23
CA VAL A 314 -4.99 -18.65 -15.26
C VAL A 314 -5.11 -20.06 -14.71
N ASN A 315 -6.19 -20.77 -15.03
CA ASN A 315 -6.33 -22.18 -14.69
C ASN A 315 -5.27 -23.03 -15.42
N LYS A 316 -5.06 -24.26 -14.94
CA LYS A 316 -4.03 -25.15 -15.47
C LYS A 316 -4.13 -25.38 -16.99
N ASP A 317 -5.36 -25.42 -17.51
CA ASP A 317 -5.61 -25.74 -18.92
C ASP A 317 -5.56 -24.52 -19.84
N GLY A 318 -5.48 -23.30 -19.28
CA GLY A 318 -5.39 -22.08 -20.08
C GLY A 318 -6.70 -21.69 -20.77
N THR A 319 -7.84 -22.04 -20.17
CA THR A 319 -9.20 -21.77 -20.68
C THR A 319 -9.99 -20.81 -19.80
N ILE A 320 -9.57 -20.62 -18.54
CA ILE A 320 -10.24 -19.77 -17.56
C ILE A 320 -9.22 -18.81 -16.98
N VAL A 321 -9.58 -17.53 -16.90
CA VAL A 321 -8.76 -16.48 -16.29
C VAL A 321 -9.56 -15.69 -15.26
N SER A 322 -8.94 -15.40 -14.13
CA SER A 322 -9.40 -14.39 -13.19
C SER A 322 -8.45 -13.20 -13.21
N PHE A 323 -8.99 -11.98 -13.24
CA PHE A 323 -8.22 -10.75 -13.33
C PHE A 323 -8.89 -9.63 -12.55
N VAL A 324 -8.09 -8.72 -12.00
CA VAL A 324 -8.55 -7.53 -11.27
C VAL A 324 -8.34 -6.31 -12.14
N GLU A 325 -9.39 -5.53 -12.38
CA GLU A 325 -9.35 -4.29 -13.16
C GLU A 325 -10.23 -3.24 -12.49
N ALA A 326 -9.73 -2.02 -12.30
CA ALA A 326 -10.46 -0.92 -11.65
C ALA A 326 -11.11 -1.33 -10.29
N ASN A 327 -10.38 -2.11 -9.47
CA ASN A 327 -10.82 -2.67 -8.19
C ASN A 327 -12.03 -3.63 -8.27
N GLU A 328 -12.27 -4.23 -9.43
CA GLU A 328 -13.25 -5.30 -9.61
C GLU A 328 -12.57 -6.60 -10.02
N LEU A 329 -13.00 -7.71 -9.42
CA LEU A 329 -12.54 -9.04 -9.78
C LEU A 329 -13.47 -9.69 -10.79
N TRP A 330 -12.91 -10.02 -11.95
CA TRP A 330 -13.60 -10.70 -13.03
C TRP A 330 -13.08 -12.13 -13.21
N ASN A 331 -13.93 -13.01 -13.72
CA ASN A 331 -13.57 -14.35 -14.16
C ASN A 331 -14.19 -14.63 -15.52
N TYR A 332 -13.40 -15.05 -16.51
CA TYR A 332 -13.90 -15.45 -17.82
C TYR A 332 -13.59 -16.93 -18.09
N ASN A 333 -14.62 -17.67 -18.46
CA ASN A 333 -14.52 -19.05 -18.90
C ASN A 333 -14.76 -19.14 -20.41
N LYS A 334 -13.69 -19.41 -21.16
CA LYS A 334 -13.72 -19.53 -22.62
C LYS A 334 -14.63 -20.67 -23.10
N ASP A 335 -14.68 -21.78 -22.37
CA ASP A 335 -15.39 -22.98 -22.81
C ASP A 335 -16.91 -22.82 -22.74
N SER A 336 -17.42 -22.13 -21.70
CA SER A 336 -18.84 -21.80 -21.56
C SER A 336 -19.24 -20.44 -22.13
N ASP A 337 -18.26 -19.60 -22.50
CA ASP A 337 -18.45 -18.22 -22.94
C ASP A 337 -19.19 -17.38 -21.89
N GLU A 338 -18.78 -17.53 -20.62
CA GLU A 338 -19.37 -16.86 -19.46
C GLU A 338 -18.34 -15.96 -18.79
N ILE A 339 -18.75 -14.73 -18.48
CA ILE A 339 -17.94 -13.75 -17.75
C ILE A 339 -18.66 -13.35 -16.47
N SER A 340 -17.95 -13.40 -15.35
CA SER A 340 -18.53 -13.21 -14.02
C SER A 340 -17.86 -12.03 -13.32
N LEU A 341 -18.65 -11.05 -12.86
CA LEU A 341 -18.18 -10.04 -11.89
C LEU A 341 -18.15 -10.71 -10.52
N VAL A 342 -17.03 -11.35 -10.19
CA VAL A 342 -16.89 -12.16 -8.97
C VAL A 342 -16.96 -11.28 -7.73
N PHE A 343 -16.30 -10.12 -7.73
CA PHE A 343 -16.34 -9.20 -6.61
C PHE A 343 -16.17 -7.75 -7.07
N GLY A 344 -16.91 -6.85 -6.43
CA GLY A 344 -16.77 -5.40 -6.55
C GLY A 344 -17.73 -4.73 -5.57
N PHE A 345 -17.33 -3.58 -5.01
CA PHE A 345 -18.23 -2.80 -4.15
C PHE A 345 -19.21 -1.94 -4.96
N ALA A 346 -18.77 -1.48 -6.14
CA ALA A 346 -19.61 -0.81 -7.10
C ALA A 346 -20.90 -1.63 -7.36
N ASP A 347 -22.06 -0.98 -7.25
CA ASP A 347 -23.32 -1.62 -7.57
C ASP A 347 -23.56 -1.66 -9.09
N ALA A 348 -24.62 -2.34 -9.51
CA ALA A 348 -24.93 -2.52 -10.94
C ALA A 348 -25.15 -1.21 -11.71
N GLU A 349 -25.66 -0.18 -11.03
CA GLU A 349 -25.80 1.17 -11.61
C GLU A 349 -24.52 1.99 -11.44
N ASN A 350 -23.67 1.60 -10.50
CA ASN A 350 -22.38 2.19 -10.17
C ASN A 350 -22.47 3.71 -9.94
N THR A 351 -23.48 4.14 -9.18
CA THR A 351 -23.79 5.58 -8.97
C THR A 351 -23.54 6.09 -7.55
N ASP A 352 -23.52 5.21 -6.54
CA ASP A 352 -23.25 5.63 -5.16
C ASP A 352 -21.76 5.82 -4.92
N VAL A 353 -21.33 7.06 -4.75
CA VAL A 353 -19.92 7.45 -4.55
C VAL A 353 -19.27 6.82 -3.32
N ARG A 354 -20.04 6.29 -2.38
CA ARG A 354 -19.53 5.56 -1.21
C ARG A 354 -18.96 4.20 -1.58
N ASN A 355 -19.42 3.61 -2.67
CA ASN A 355 -18.93 2.32 -3.21
C ASN A 355 -17.75 2.47 -4.18
N MET A 356 -17.31 3.71 -4.40
CA MET A 356 -16.24 4.06 -5.34
C MET A 356 -14.94 4.42 -4.62
N VAL A 357 -14.88 4.18 -3.30
CA VAL A 357 -13.71 4.50 -2.51
C VAL A 357 -12.67 3.41 -2.78
N SER A 358 -11.46 3.84 -3.16
CA SER A 358 -10.38 2.93 -3.55
C SER A 358 -9.43 2.61 -2.40
N ASP A 359 -9.96 2.59 -1.17
CA ASP A 359 -9.21 2.33 0.07
C ASP A 359 -9.12 0.82 0.38
N HIS A 360 -9.20 -0.02 -0.65
CA HIS A 360 -9.06 -1.47 -0.57
C HIS A 360 -8.37 -2.03 -1.81
N LYS A 361 -7.84 -3.25 -1.68
CA LYS A 361 -7.16 -3.97 -2.74
C LYS A 361 -7.59 -5.42 -2.79
N ILE A 362 -7.77 -5.92 -4.01
CA ILE A 362 -8.06 -7.32 -4.29
C ILE A 362 -6.75 -8.03 -4.66
N LYS A 363 -6.39 -9.09 -3.93
CA LYS A 363 -5.24 -9.95 -4.26
C LYS A 363 -5.73 -11.34 -4.61
N LEU A 364 -5.38 -11.78 -5.83
CA LEU A 364 -5.63 -13.13 -6.30
C LEU A 364 -4.65 -14.10 -5.62
N LEU A 365 -5.17 -15.10 -4.90
CA LEU A 365 -4.36 -16.14 -4.29
C LEU A 365 -4.20 -17.33 -5.24
N LYS A 366 -5.31 -17.84 -5.78
CA LYS A 366 -5.29 -19.08 -6.56
C LYS A 366 -6.46 -19.19 -7.53
N VAL A 367 -6.20 -19.77 -8.69
CA VAL A 367 -7.21 -20.33 -9.60
C VAL A 367 -6.92 -21.82 -9.73
N ASP A 368 -7.87 -22.66 -9.33
CA ASP A 368 -7.70 -24.11 -9.44
C ASP A 368 -7.92 -24.63 -10.88
N ALA A 369 -7.74 -25.92 -11.11
CA ALA A 369 -7.89 -26.50 -12.45
C ALA A 369 -9.32 -26.33 -13.01
N LYS A 370 -10.34 -26.28 -12.15
CA LYS A 370 -11.74 -26.09 -12.55
C LYS A 370 -12.09 -24.63 -12.81
N GLY A 371 -11.23 -23.69 -12.39
CA GLY A 371 -11.50 -22.25 -12.48
C GLY A 371 -12.11 -21.64 -11.23
N ASN A 372 -12.16 -22.36 -10.11
CA ASN A 372 -12.54 -21.76 -8.83
C ASN A 372 -11.45 -20.79 -8.38
N THR A 373 -11.86 -19.65 -7.84
CA THR A 373 -10.94 -18.56 -7.51
C THR A 373 -10.93 -18.30 -6.01
N THR A 374 -9.75 -18.32 -5.41
CA THR A 374 -9.51 -17.86 -4.04
C THR A 374 -8.83 -16.51 -4.09
N PHE A 375 -9.36 -15.54 -3.36
CA PHE A 375 -8.86 -14.18 -3.33
C PHE A 375 -9.06 -13.54 -1.96
N LEU A 376 -8.35 -12.45 -1.71
CA LEU A 376 -8.54 -11.63 -0.53
C LEU A 376 -8.87 -10.19 -0.92
N VAL A 377 -9.61 -9.52 -0.04
CA VAL A 377 -9.91 -8.09 -0.11
C VAL A 377 -9.32 -7.47 1.16
N SER A 378 -8.33 -6.61 1.02
CA SER A 378 -7.63 -5.95 2.13
C SER A 378 -7.91 -4.47 2.14
N GLY A 379 -8.14 -3.88 3.32
CA GLY A 379 -8.38 -2.45 3.48
C GLY A 379 -9.76 -2.16 4.06
N TYR A 380 -10.31 -1.00 3.69
CA TYR A 380 -11.62 -0.53 4.15
C TYR A 380 -12.76 -1.20 3.38
N MET A 381 -13.79 -1.67 4.09
CA MET A 381 -14.95 -2.32 3.49
C MET A 381 -16.09 -1.30 3.26
N ASP A 382 -16.38 -0.98 2.00
CA ASP A 382 -17.30 0.11 1.62
C ASP A 382 -18.77 -0.14 1.97
N ARG A 383 -19.18 -1.41 2.00
CA ARG A 383 -20.58 -1.83 2.16
C ARG A 383 -20.67 -3.31 2.56
N GLY A 384 -21.88 -3.80 2.78
CA GLY A 384 -22.14 -5.18 3.17
C GLY A 384 -22.01 -5.38 4.68
N GLU A 385 -21.76 -6.62 5.11
CA GLU A 385 -21.77 -6.99 6.53
C GLU A 385 -20.68 -6.28 7.33
N HIS A 386 -19.53 -6.03 6.70
CA HIS A 386 -18.36 -5.38 7.32
C HIS A 386 -18.27 -3.88 7.00
N GLU A 387 -19.35 -3.22 6.55
CA GLU A 387 -19.33 -1.80 6.19
C GLU A 387 -18.65 -0.93 7.27
N GLY A 388 -17.62 -0.19 6.89
CA GLY A 388 -16.87 0.69 7.79
C GLY A 388 -15.82 -0.01 8.65
N GLU A 389 -15.61 -1.32 8.51
CA GLU A 389 -14.49 -2.03 9.12
C GLU A 389 -13.26 -2.02 8.21
N VAL A 390 -12.07 -2.13 8.83
CA VAL A 390 -10.80 -2.31 8.13
C VAL A 390 -10.27 -3.70 8.45
N GLY A 391 -9.77 -4.40 7.44
CA GLY A 391 -9.29 -5.76 7.62
C GLY A 391 -8.92 -6.49 6.34
N VAL A 392 -8.85 -7.81 6.45
CA VAL A 392 -8.64 -8.74 5.33
C VAL A 392 -9.79 -9.73 5.30
N ALA A 393 -10.61 -9.67 4.25
CA ALA A 393 -11.66 -10.65 3.97
C ALA A 393 -11.17 -11.67 2.95
N VAL A 394 -11.25 -12.96 3.27
CA VAL A 394 -10.88 -14.05 2.37
C VAL A 394 -12.15 -14.62 1.75
N TYR A 395 -12.13 -14.77 0.42
CA TYR A 395 -13.26 -15.26 -0.34
C TYR A 395 -12.90 -16.48 -1.19
N TYR A 396 -13.91 -17.32 -1.41
CA TYR A 396 -13.87 -18.43 -2.35
C TYR A 396 -15.01 -18.30 -3.36
N TYR A 397 -14.65 -18.23 -4.64
CA TYR A 397 -15.58 -18.27 -5.77
C TYR A 397 -15.67 -19.68 -6.33
N ASP A 398 -16.88 -20.25 -6.26
CA ASP A 398 -17.24 -21.52 -6.89
C ASP A 398 -17.87 -21.23 -8.26
N ILE A 399 -17.15 -21.58 -9.32
CA ILE A 399 -17.57 -21.29 -10.70
C ILE A 399 -18.77 -22.16 -11.13
N GLU A 400 -18.85 -23.41 -10.66
CA GLU A 400 -19.95 -24.32 -10.99
C GLU A 400 -21.27 -23.85 -10.36
N LYS A 401 -21.20 -23.30 -9.14
CA LYS A 401 -22.36 -22.74 -8.44
C LYS A 401 -22.63 -21.29 -8.76
N ASN A 402 -21.68 -20.59 -9.39
CA ASN A 402 -21.71 -19.15 -9.59
C ASN A 402 -22.01 -18.40 -8.28
N SER A 403 -21.24 -18.69 -7.24
CA SER A 403 -21.42 -18.13 -5.89
C SER A 403 -20.10 -17.78 -5.24
N VAL A 404 -20.11 -16.71 -4.44
CA VAL A 404 -18.96 -16.27 -3.65
C VAL A 404 -19.26 -16.49 -2.17
N GLU A 405 -18.31 -17.10 -1.47
CA GLU A 405 -18.37 -17.37 -0.05
C GLU A 405 -17.26 -16.59 0.67
N GLU A 406 -17.61 -15.77 1.67
CA GLU A 406 -16.62 -15.27 2.63
C GLU A 406 -16.22 -16.43 3.55
N LYS A 407 -14.93 -16.72 3.62
CA LYS A 407 -14.38 -17.77 4.48
C LYS A 407 -14.00 -17.25 5.86
N VAL A 408 -13.39 -16.08 5.92
CA VAL A 408 -12.91 -15.48 7.16
C VAL A 408 -12.68 -13.98 6.97
N PHE A 409 -12.93 -13.21 8.03
CA PHE A 409 -12.59 -11.79 8.10
C PHE A 409 -11.62 -11.51 9.26
N ILE A 410 -10.47 -10.91 8.94
CA ILE A 410 -9.48 -10.49 9.93
C ILE A 410 -9.63 -8.99 10.13
N SER A 411 -10.19 -8.58 11.27
CA SER A 411 -10.44 -7.17 11.58
C SER A 411 -9.23 -6.53 12.26
N THR A 412 -8.91 -5.28 11.90
CA THR A 412 -7.88 -4.46 12.53
C THR A 412 -8.42 -3.06 12.83
N ASN A 413 -7.82 -2.39 13.82
CA ASN A 413 -8.04 -0.98 14.10
C ASN A 413 -6.95 -0.08 13.49
N LYS A 414 -6.00 -0.63 12.74
CA LYS A 414 -5.03 0.14 11.94
C LYS A 414 -5.68 0.68 10.65
N SER A 415 -5.09 1.72 10.06
CA SER A 415 -5.58 2.31 8.80
C SER A 415 -5.60 1.32 7.64
N TYR A 416 -6.40 1.62 6.60
CA TYR A 416 -6.52 0.75 5.43
C TYR A 416 -5.18 0.50 4.74
N ALA A 417 -4.33 1.53 4.66
CA ALA A 417 -2.99 1.46 4.08
C ALA A 417 -2.09 0.46 4.82
N GLN A 418 -2.15 0.44 6.16
CA GLN A 418 -1.44 -0.54 6.98
C GLN A 418 -2.07 -1.94 6.88
N ALA A 419 -3.41 -2.03 6.83
CA ALA A 419 -4.07 -3.32 6.64
C ALA A 419 -3.69 -3.97 5.29
N GLU A 420 -3.59 -3.19 4.22
CA GLU A 420 -3.12 -3.67 2.92
C GLU A 420 -1.66 -4.12 2.99
N SER A 421 -0.76 -3.25 3.42
CA SER A 421 0.70 -3.48 3.35
C SER A 421 1.22 -4.49 4.38
N GLU A 422 0.59 -4.61 5.54
CA GLU A 422 1.01 -5.52 6.60
C GLU A 422 0.21 -6.83 6.62
N LEU A 423 -1.12 -6.76 6.69
CA LEU A 423 -1.96 -7.95 6.84
C LEU A 423 -2.26 -8.62 5.50
N GLY A 424 -2.56 -7.83 4.47
CA GLY A 424 -2.93 -8.30 3.14
C GLY A 424 -1.78 -9.04 2.44
N GLU A 425 -0.57 -8.49 2.52
CA GLU A 425 0.61 -9.13 1.92
C GLU A 425 1.04 -10.42 2.64
N MET A 426 0.78 -10.51 3.94
CA MET A 426 1.22 -11.60 4.79
C MET A 426 0.20 -12.75 4.97
N SER A 427 -0.95 -12.67 4.30
CA SER A 427 -2.04 -13.65 4.43
C SER A 427 -2.12 -14.61 3.25
N TYR A 428 -2.29 -15.91 3.53
CA TYR A 428 -2.58 -16.94 2.53
C TYR A 428 -3.63 -17.92 3.04
N TYR A 429 -4.62 -18.22 2.21
CA TYR A 429 -5.66 -19.20 2.51
C TYR A 429 -5.69 -20.31 1.47
N ASP A 430 -5.70 -21.56 1.94
CA ASP A 430 -5.86 -22.73 1.10
C ASP A 430 -7.26 -23.33 1.26
N ALA A 431 -8.09 -23.20 0.22
CA ALA A 431 -9.46 -23.69 0.21
C ALA A 431 -9.59 -25.23 0.30
N LYS A 432 -8.52 -25.99 0.02
CA LYS A 432 -8.55 -27.46 0.10
C LYS A 432 -8.41 -27.98 1.51
N THR A 433 -7.58 -27.31 2.32
CA THR A 433 -7.35 -27.65 3.73
C THR A 433 -8.16 -26.78 4.69
N ASP A 434 -8.82 -25.75 4.17
CA ASP A 434 -9.57 -24.74 4.93
C ASP A 434 -8.71 -24.05 6.01
N MET A 435 -7.45 -23.78 5.63
CA MET A 435 -6.43 -23.22 6.50
C MET A 435 -6.00 -21.84 6.03
N LEU A 436 -6.07 -20.87 6.94
CA LEU A 436 -5.49 -19.55 6.80
C LEU A 436 -4.13 -19.51 7.52
N TYR A 437 -3.14 -18.94 6.86
CA TYR A 437 -1.84 -18.61 7.42
C TYR A 437 -1.65 -17.09 7.34
N THR A 438 -1.23 -16.47 8.44
CA THR A 438 -0.98 -15.03 8.48
C THR A 438 0.20 -14.72 9.38
N MET A 439 1.11 -13.87 8.91
CA MET A 439 2.14 -13.27 9.77
C MET A 439 1.59 -11.97 10.35
N VAL A 440 1.63 -11.84 11.68
CA VAL A 440 1.24 -10.62 12.39
C VAL A 440 2.26 -10.38 13.49
N ASP A 441 2.94 -9.24 13.44
CA ASP A 441 3.95 -8.79 14.41
C ASP A 441 4.92 -9.91 14.83
N GLY A 442 5.59 -10.52 13.84
CA GLY A 442 6.57 -11.56 14.08
C GLY A 442 6.01 -12.90 14.56
N THR A 443 4.68 -13.07 14.55
CA THR A 443 4.02 -14.33 14.86
C THR A 443 3.33 -14.90 13.63
N LEU A 444 3.75 -16.10 13.21
CA LEU A 444 3.05 -16.85 12.16
C LEU A 444 1.91 -17.65 12.79
N TYR A 445 0.69 -17.27 12.48
CA TYR A 445 -0.51 -17.99 12.86
C TYR A 445 -0.92 -18.98 11.77
N GLN A 446 -1.48 -20.10 12.22
CA GLN A 446 -2.31 -21.00 11.44
C GLN A 446 -3.71 -20.96 12.04
N TYR A 447 -4.72 -20.82 11.21
CA TYR A 447 -6.11 -20.79 11.59
C TYR A 447 -6.89 -21.79 10.76
N SER A 448 -7.55 -22.75 11.43
CA SER A 448 -8.54 -23.60 10.80
C SER A 448 -9.87 -22.84 10.79
N VAL A 449 -10.40 -22.59 9.60
CA VAL A 449 -11.69 -21.90 9.43
C VAL A 449 -12.83 -22.83 9.85
N GLU A 450 -12.79 -24.10 9.41
CA GLU A 450 -13.75 -25.15 9.80
C GLU A 450 -13.89 -25.30 11.32
N ASP A 451 -12.77 -25.46 12.04
CA ASP A 451 -12.77 -25.72 13.48
C ASP A 451 -12.77 -24.44 14.34
N ALA A 452 -12.65 -23.26 13.71
CA ALA A 452 -12.42 -21.97 14.38
C ALA A 452 -11.19 -21.96 15.31
N GLU A 453 -10.18 -22.81 15.05
CA GLU A 453 -9.03 -22.99 15.94
C GLU A 453 -7.81 -22.18 15.46
N LYS A 454 -7.32 -21.29 16.33
CA LYS A 454 -6.10 -20.51 16.11
C LYS A 454 -4.89 -21.13 16.80
N LYS A 455 -3.81 -21.34 16.05
CA LYS A 455 -2.53 -21.85 16.54
C LYS A 455 -1.36 -20.98 16.10
N ALA A 456 -0.57 -20.50 17.05
CA ALA A 456 0.72 -19.87 16.73
C ALA A 456 1.74 -20.96 16.35
N LEU A 457 2.27 -20.92 15.12
CA LEU A 457 3.28 -21.86 14.64
C LEU A 457 4.70 -21.48 15.10
N VAL A 458 4.97 -20.18 15.15
CA VAL A 458 6.22 -19.58 15.63
C VAL A 458 5.91 -18.14 16.04
N LYS A 459 6.63 -17.62 17.04
CA LYS A 459 6.43 -16.30 17.66
C LYS A 459 7.76 -15.57 17.77
N GLY A 460 7.70 -14.25 17.87
CA GLY A 460 8.86 -13.40 18.17
C GLY A 460 9.92 -13.44 17.06
N LEU A 461 9.48 -13.47 15.81
CA LEU A 461 10.34 -13.34 14.65
C LEU A 461 10.51 -11.86 14.31
N ASP A 462 11.75 -11.39 14.23
CA ASP A 462 12.02 -10.10 13.60
C ASP A 462 11.83 -10.19 12.08
N ALA A 463 11.70 -9.04 11.41
CA ALA A 463 11.48 -8.96 9.96
C ALA A 463 12.55 -9.71 9.14
N GLN A 464 13.77 -9.84 9.66
CA GLN A 464 14.87 -10.54 9.00
C GLN A 464 14.88 -12.06 9.23
N GLN A 465 14.00 -12.57 10.09
CA GLN A 465 13.96 -13.98 10.49
C GLN A 465 12.96 -14.81 9.69
N TYR A 466 12.20 -14.19 8.79
CA TYR A 466 11.27 -14.88 7.90
C TYR A 466 11.18 -14.23 6.52
N VAL A 467 10.72 -15.01 5.56
CA VAL A 467 10.42 -14.57 4.19
C VAL A 467 9.22 -15.34 3.66
N VAL A 468 8.43 -14.68 2.80
CA VAL A 468 7.26 -15.25 2.12
C VAL A 468 7.53 -15.22 0.62
N SER A 469 7.16 -16.27 -0.12
CA SER A 469 7.24 -16.24 -1.59
C SER A 469 6.28 -15.22 -2.17
N GLU A 470 6.57 -14.70 -3.36
CA GLU A 470 5.73 -13.71 -4.05
C GLU A 470 4.26 -14.16 -4.18
N ASP A 471 4.03 -15.45 -4.45
CA ASP A 471 2.68 -16.04 -4.54
C ASP A 471 2.05 -16.41 -3.20
N GLY A 472 2.74 -16.17 -2.07
CA GLY A 472 2.32 -16.50 -0.71
C GLY A 472 2.32 -17.98 -0.36
N SER A 473 2.64 -18.88 -1.30
CA SER A 473 2.50 -20.33 -1.13
C SER A 473 3.61 -20.97 -0.27
N LEU A 474 4.72 -20.26 -0.03
CA LEU A 474 5.85 -20.70 0.76
C LEU A 474 6.19 -19.66 1.83
N ILE A 475 6.40 -20.12 3.07
CA ILE A 475 6.88 -19.30 4.18
C ILE A 475 8.12 -19.97 4.76
N ALA A 476 9.24 -19.27 4.80
CA ALA A 476 10.46 -19.75 5.45
C ALA A 476 10.77 -18.89 6.69
N TYR A 477 11.10 -19.52 7.81
CA TYR A 477 11.41 -18.83 9.06
C TYR A 477 12.51 -19.53 9.86
N GLN A 478 13.31 -18.74 10.58
CA GLN A 478 14.32 -19.23 11.51
C GLN A 478 13.67 -19.98 12.68
N ALA A 479 14.38 -20.96 13.20
CA ALA A 479 14.02 -21.72 14.37
C ALA A 479 15.28 -22.12 15.14
N ASN A 480 15.11 -22.40 16.43
CA ASN A 480 16.20 -22.82 17.32
C ASN A 480 17.29 -21.73 17.47
N GLY A 481 16.88 -20.53 17.82
CA GLY A 481 17.69 -19.34 18.04
C GLY A 481 17.00 -18.07 17.52
N ASP A 482 17.65 -16.93 17.76
CA ASP A 482 17.33 -15.61 17.23
C ASP A 482 18.13 -15.33 15.93
N LEU A 483 18.15 -14.08 15.46
CA LEU A 483 18.82 -13.68 14.23
C LEU A 483 20.30 -14.11 14.19
N GLU A 484 20.98 -14.01 15.33
CA GLU A 484 22.41 -14.28 15.50
C GLU A 484 22.74 -15.75 15.79
N THR A 485 21.78 -16.49 16.36
CA THR A 485 22.04 -17.84 16.89
C THR A 485 21.22 -18.94 16.22
N ALA A 486 20.26 -18.61 15.35
CA ALA A 486 19.38 -19.59 14.71
C ALA A 486 20.18 -20.62 13.92
N THR A 487 19.99 -21.89 14.26
CA THR A 487 20.69 -23.03 13.63
C THR A 487 19.85 -23.77 12.61
N LYS A 488 18.61 -23.31 12.39
CA LYS A 488 17.64 -23.97 11.53
C LYS A 488 16.74 -22.96 10.82
N VAL A 489 16.39 -23.26 9.57
CA VAL A 489 15.25 -22.64 8.89
C VAL A 489 14.22 -23.72 8.59
N THR A 490 12.95 -23.40 8.86
CA THR A 490 11.80 -24.22 8.44
C THR A 490 11.15 -23.57 7.24
N ILE A 491 10.95 -24.34 6.17
CA ILE A 491 10.23 -23.93 4.97
C ILE A 491 8.88 -24.63 4.98
N LEU A 492 7.80 -23.87 5.13
CA LEU A 492 6.43 -24.33 5.12
C LEU A 492 5.82 -24.06 3.75
N ASN A 493 5.37 -25.11 3.07
CA ASN A 493 4.45 -24.96 1.95
C ASN A 493 3.03 -24.95 2.51
N VAL A 494 2.35 -23.81 2.42
CA VAL A 494 1.04 -23.59 3.05
C VAL A 494 -0.09 -24.30 2.30
N GLU A 495 0.05 -24.55 1.01
CA GLU A 495 -0.93 -25.33 0.21
C GLU A 495 -1.01 -26.80 0.63
N THR A 496 0.09 -27.37 1.13
CA THR A 496 0.18 -28.80 1.46
C THR A 496 0.40 -29.06 2.95
N GLY A 497 0.66 -28.01 3.73
CA GLY A 497 1.10 -28.10 5.14
C GLY A 497 2.47 -28.75 5.33
N LYS A 498 3.19 -29.11 4.25
CA LYS A 498 4.47 -29.82 4.34
C LYS A 498 5.57 -28.87 4.81
N LYS A 499 6.38 -29.34 5.75
CA LYS A 499 7.54 -28.62 6.29
C LYS A 499 8.84 -29.28 5.84
N GLN A 500 9.73 -28.50 5.25
CA GLN A 500 11.12 -28.85 5.02
C GLN A 500 12.00 -28.10 6.02
N LYS A 501 13.17 -28.64 6.32
CA LYS A 501 14.11 -28.05 7.29
C LYS A 501 15.51 -28.00 6.70
N VAL A 502 16.20 -26.90 6.96
CA VAL A 502 17.60 -26.70 6.63
C VAL A 502 18.34 -26.33 7.92
N THR A 503 19.54 -26.85 8.10
CA THR A 503 20.38 -26.58 9.28
C THR A 503 21.79 -26.19 8.84
N CYS A 504 22.44 -25.31 9.59
CA CYS A 504 23.86 -24.99 9.44
C CYS A 504 24.75 -25.94 10.25
N GLY A 505 26.07 -25.78 10.10
CA GLY A 505 27.09 -26.48 10.85
C GLY A 505 27.29 -25.93 12.27
N LYS A 506 28.25 -26.50 13.00
CA LYS A 506 28.63 -26.03 14.34
C LYS A 506 29.37 -24.69 14.24
N GLY A 507 29.03 -23.73 15.10
CA GLY A 507 29.63 -22.38 15.09
C GLY A 507 29.07 -21.47 13.99
N GLU A 508 27.95 -21.86 13.38
CA GLU A 508 27.28 -21.12 12.33
C GLU A 508 25.84 -20.79 12.74
N CYS A 509 25.30 -19.73 12.16
CA CYS A 509 23.86 -19.44 12.13
C CYS A 509 23.37 -19.36 10.68
N ILE A 510 22.06 -19.52 10.48
CA ILE A 510 21.42 -19.63 9.16
C ILE A 510 20.26 -18.66 9.05
N ARG A 511 20.16 -17.93 7.95
CA ARG A 511 19.16 -16.88 7.73
C ARG A 511 18.39 -17.09 6.42
N PRO A 512 17.05 -17.05 6.42
CA PRO A 512 16.27 -17.02 5.19
C PRO A 512 16.48 -15.68 4.48
N LEU A 513 16.66 -15.72 3.15
CA LEU A 513 16.87 -14.51 2.36
C LEU A 513 15.71 -14.23 1.40
N GLY A 514 15.10 -15.27 0.82
CA GLY A 514 13.94 -15.10 -0.03
C GLY A 514 13.68 -16.31 -0.92
N PHE A 515 12.94 -16.07 -1.99
CA PHE A 515 12.65 -17.05 -3.01
C PHE A 515 12.94 -16.45 -4.39
N VAL A 516 13.60 -17.20 -5.25
CA VAL A 516 13.62 -16.91 -6.70
C VAL A 516 12.67 -17.90 -7.35
N ARG A 517 11.53 -17.41 -7.85
CA ARG A 517 10.37 -18.23 -8.20
C ARG A 517 9.95 -19.13 -7.01
N SER A 518 10.22 -20.42 -7.11
CA SER A 518 9.90 -21.45 -6.11
C SER A 518 11.12 -22.00 -5.37
N ASP A 519 12.32 -21.51 -5.69
CA ASP A 519 13.56 -21.97 -5.10
C ASP A 519 13.93 -21.12 -3.88
N PHE A 520 14.17 -21.79 -2.76
CA PHE A 520 14.45 -21.14 -1.49
C PHE A 520 15.92 -20.72 -1.40
N VAL A 521 16.14 -19.47 -1.00
CA VAL A 521 17.46 -18.86 -0.85
C VAL A 521 17.74 -18.56 0.61
N TYR A 522 18.88 -19.00 1.11
CA TYR A 522 19.34 -18.71 2.48
C TYR A 522 20.83 -18.44 2.51
N GLY A 523 21.25 -17.66 3.51
CA GLY A 523 22.64 -17.45 3.84
C GLY A 523 23.04 -18.16 5.11
N VAL A 524 24.35 -18.37 5.26
CA VAL A 524 24.97 -18.94 6.45
C VAL A 524 26.07 -18.00 6.89
N ALA A 525 26.03 -17.60 8.16
CA ALA A 525 27.04 -16.79 8.82
C ALA A 525 27.77 -17.63 9.86
N LYS A 526 29.00 -17.25 10.19
CA LYS A 526 29.67 -17.80 11.36
C LYS A 526 29.36 -16.92 12.56
N THR A 527 29.12 -17.52 13.72
CA THR A 527 28.81 -16.75 14.93
C THR A 527 30.00 -15.92 15.40
N GLU A 528 31.23 -16.34 15.09
CA GLU A 528 32.47 -15.58 15.36
C GLU A 528 32.65 -14.36 14.44
N ASP A 529 31.88 -14.30 13.35
CA ASP A 529 31.94 -13.22 12.37
C ASP A 529 30.85 -12.16 12.61
N ILE A 530 29.99 -12.32 13.62
CA ILE A 530 29.02 -11.28 14.00
C ILE A 530 29.77 -10.01 14.40
N GLY A 531 29.32 -8.88 13.88
CA GLY A 531 29.99 -7.61 14.05
C GLY A 531 29.04 -6.45 13.78
N ASN A 532 29.60 -5.32 13.34
CA ASN A 532 28.81 -4.12 13.06
C ASN A 532 29.07 -3.61 11.65
N THR A 533 28.08 -2.92 11.08
CA THR A 533 28.31 -2.06 9.91
C THR A 533 29.14 -0.84 10.30
N VAL A 534 29.55 -0.03 9.31
CA VAL A 534 30.23 1.25 9.57
C VAL A 534 29.36 2.22 10.39
N SER A 535 28.03 2.13 10.31
CA SER A 535 27.11 2.93 11.13
C SER A 535 27.09 2.54 12.61
N GLY A 536 27.61 1.35 12.93
CA GLY A 536 27.55 0.73 14.25
C GLY A 536 26.33 -0.16 14.47
N GLU A 537 25.46 -0.34 13.45
CA GLU A 537 24.38 -1.33 13.53
C GLU A 537 24.93 -2.75 13.60
N ALA A 538 24.34 -3.58 14.47
CA ALA A 538 24.67 -4.99 14.54
C ALA A 538 24.29 -5.68 13.22
N THR A 539 25.16 -6.56 12.73
CA THR A 539 24.93 -7.29 11.49
C THR A 539 25.35 -8.76 11.59
N VAL A 540 24.66 -9.60 10.82
CA VAL A 540 24.92 -11.05 10.71
C VAL A 540 25.41 -11.35 9.29
N PRO A 541 26.71 -11.14 9.03
CA PRO A 541 27.30 -11.19 7.70
C PRO A 541 27.49 -12.64 7.25
N MET A 542 26.89 -12.99 6.12
CA MET A 542 26.84 -14.37 5.64
C MET A 542 28.03 -14.63 4.74
N TYR A 543 28.89 -15.57 5.11
CA TYR A 543 30.07 -15.92 4.30
C TYR A 543 29.70 -16.77 3.06
N LYS A 544 28.51 -17.37 3.06
CA LYS A 544 27.97 -18.12 1.91
C LYS A 544 26.46 -18.01 1.80
N LEU A 545 25.97 -18.24 0.58
CA LEU A 545 24.55 -18.37 0.23
C LEU A 545 24.32 -19.68 -0.53
N GLU A 546 23.19 -20.34 -0.28
CA GLU A 546 22.77 -21.52 -1.02
C GLU A 546 21.33 -21.37 -1.53
N ILE A 547 21.10 -21.86 -2.76
CA ILE A 547 19.77 -21.92 -3.38
C ILE A 547 19.34 -23.38 -3.43
N ARG A 548 18.13 -23.67 -2.93
CA ARG A 548 17.55 -25.02 -2.91
C ARG A 548 16.23 -25.06 -3.63
N ASN A 549 16.07 -26.06 -4.48
CA ASN A 549 14.79 -26.29 -5.13
C ASN A 549 13.76 -26.93 -4.20
N GLN A 550 12.50 -27.01 -4.66
CA GLN A 550 11.39 -27.61 -3.90
C GLN A 550 11.61 -29.07 -3.46
N LYS A 551 12.55 -29.80 -4.08
CA LYS A 551 12.94 -31.17 -3.67
C LYS A 551 13.99 -31.18 -2.55
N GLY A 552 14.40 -30.00 -2.08
CA GLY A 552 15.45 -29.81 -1.09
C GLY A 552 16.86 -30.01 -1.63
N LYS A 553 17.07 -30.07 -2.96
CA LYS A 553 18.41 -30.19 -3.54
C LYS A 553 19.06 -28.81 -3.67
N VAL A 554 20.31 -28.68 -3.22
CA VAL A 554 21.10 -27.47 -3.47
C VAL A 554 21.44 -27.40 -4.95
N ILE A 555 21.02 -26.32 -5.61
CA ILE A 555 21.24 -26.08 -7.04
C ILE A 555 22.32 -25.03 -7.29
N LYS A 556 22.56 -24.14 -6.32
CA LYS A 556 23.64 -23.14 -6.38
C LYS A 556 24.23 -22.94 -5.00
N LYS A 557 25.55 -22.75 -4.96
CA LYS A 557 26.29 -22.21 -3.80
C LYS A 557 27.04 -20.98 -4.26
N TYR A 558 26.99 -19.92 -3.48
CA TYR A 558 27.73 -18.68 -3.67
C TYR A 558 28.62 -18.45 -2.45
N GLN A 559 29.90 -18.20 -2.68
CA GLN A 559 30.90 -17.89 -1.67
C GLN A 559 32.09 -17.24 -2.37
N THR A 560 32.59 -16.15 -1.80
CA THR A 560 33.76 -15.43 -2.29
C THR A 560 34.67 -15.14 -1.11
N ASP A 561 35.95 -15.51 -1.20
CA ASP A 561 36.89 -15.37 -0.10
C ASP A 561 37.07 -13.88 0.28
N GLY A 562 36.98 -13.58 1.59
CA GLY A 562 37.09 -12.23 2.13
C GLY A 562 35.86 -11.34 1.92
N ILE A 563 34.81 -11.84 1.28
CA ILE A 563 33.57 -11.12 1.00
C ILE A 563 32.40 -11.79 1.71
N TYR A 564 31.56 -10.96 2.34
CA TYR A 564 30.37 -11.37 3.07
C TYR A 564 29.13 -10.78 2.41
N ILE A 565 28.00 -11.47 2.53
CA ILE A 565 26.70 -11.00 2.07
C ILE A 565 25.97 -10.40 3.27
N LEU A 566 25.48 -9.17 3.14
CA LEU A 566 24.70 -8.49 4.17
C LEU A 566 23.20 -8.72 3.97
N SER A 567 22.75 -8.65 2.71
CA SER A 567 21.35 -8.80 2.33
C SER A 567 21.24 -9.34 0.88
N ALA A 568 20.03 -9.69 0.48
CA ALA A 568 19.71 -10.01 -0.90
C ALA A 568 18.34 -9.44 -1.26
N SER A 569 18.23 -8.84 -2.45
CA SER A 569 16.96 -8.41 -3.05
C SER A 569 16.63 -9.28 -4.26
N PHE A 570 15.34 -9.42 -4.54
CA PHE A 570 14.79 -10.38 -5.50
C PHE A 570 13.94 -9.64 -6.53
N ASP A 571 14.24 -9.88 -7.79
CA ASP A 571 13.43 -9.58 -8.96
C ASP A 571 13.14 -10.91 -9.66
N GLU A 572 12.06 -11.01 -10.45
CA GLU A 572 11.43 -12.27 -10.91
C GLU A 572 12.43 -13.39 -11.25
N ASP A 573 13.50 -13.04 -11.97
CA ASP A 573 14.56 -13.95 -12.38
C ASP A 573 15.97 -13.56 -11.90
N MET A 574 16.13 -12.57 -11.01
CA MET A 574 17.44 -12.07 -10.57
C MET A 574 17.51 -11.87 -9.05
N ILE A 575 18.61 -12.31 -8.44
CA ILE A 575 18.96 -11.99 -7.06
C ILE A 575 20.10 -10.98 -7.09
N THR A 576 19.92 -9.83 -6.46
CA THR A 576 21.00 -8.86 -6.22
C THR A 576 21.52 -9.06 -4.80
N LEU A 577 22.84 -9.19 -4.65
CA LEU A 577 23.51 -9.41 -3.38
C LEU A 577 24.21 -8.14 -2.94
N GLU A 578 23.85 -7.63 -1.76
CA GLU A 578 24.62 -6.59 -1.09
C GLU A 578 25.78 -7.22 -0.33
N ARG A 579 26.99 -6.74 -0.59
CA ARG A 579 28.23 -7.36 -0.13
C ARG A 579 29.05 -6.42 0.72
N ALA A 580 29.90 -7.00 1.57
CA ALA A 580 30.84 -6.27 2.40
C ALA A 580 32.18 -6.99 2.56
N SER A 581 33.22 -6.23 2.82
CA SER A 581 34.52 -6.71 3.33
C SER A 581 34.61 -6.49 4.84
N LYS A 582 35.32 -7.38 5.54
CA LYS A 582 35.53 -7.32 6.99
C LYS A 582 36.88 -6.68 7.33
N ASP A 583 36.89 -5.74 8.27
CA ASP A 583 38.09 -5.23 8.95
C ASP A 583 37.84 -5.19 10.47
N GLY A 584 38.61 -5.97 11.25
CA GLY A 584 38.29 -6.21 12.65
C GLY A 584 36.89 -6.81 12.80
N ASP A 585 36.02 -6.16 13.59
CA ASP A 585 34.61 -6.52 13.77
C ASP A 585 33.66 -5.64 12.91
N THR A 586 34.20 -4.84 11.98
CA THR A 586 33.45 -3.89 11.16
C THR A 586 33.33 -4.36 9.71
N TYR A 587 32.14 -4.16 9.14
CA TYR A 587 31.80 -4.52 7.76
C TYR A 587 31.54 -3.28 6.93
N THR A 588 32.32 -3.14 5.86
CA THR A 588 32.22 -2.03 4.90
C THR A 588 31.65 -2.53 3.58
N ALA A 589 30.62 -1.85 3.07
CA ALA A 589 29.97 -2.21 1.82
C ALA A 589 30.97 -2.26 0.64
N THR A 590 30.72 -3.15 -0.31
CA THR A 590 31.47 -3.25 -1.57
C THR A 590 30.50 -3.46 -2.73
N ALA A 591 31.01 -3.51 -3.95
CA ALA A 591 30.20 -3.63 -5.16
C ALA A 591 29.19 -4.80 -5.05
N PRO A 592 27.93 -4.63 -5.49
CA PRO A 592 26.95 -5.72 -5.48
C PRO A 592 27.36 -6.86 -6.44
N ASP A 593 26.69 -8.01 -6.31
CA ASP A 593 26.79 -9.14 -7.26
C ASP A 593 25.40 -9.65 -7.63
N TYR A 594 25.30 -10.41 -8.72
CA TYR A 594 24.01 -10.81 -9.28
C TYR A 594 23.97 -12.32 -9.56
N ILE A 595 22.86 -12.96 -9.20
CA ILE A 595 22.56 -14.35 -9.57
C ILE A 595 21.31 -14.36 -10.44
N THR A 596 21.43 -14.78 -11.70
CA THR A 596 20.29 -14.89 -12.62
C THR A 596 19.77 -16.32 -12.75
N ASN A 597 18.45 -16.45 -12.79
CA ASN A 597 17.74 -17.68 -13.08
C ASN A 597 17.47 -17.78 -14.59
N ASN A 598 18.03 -18.81 -15.23
CA ASN A 598 17.90 -19.05 -16.67
C ASN A 598 16.85 -20.12 -17.01
N GLU A 599 16.03 -20.56 -16.04
CA GLU A 599 14.96 -21.53 -16.31
C GLU A 599 13.88 -20.90 -17.19
N GLN A 600 13.48 -21.61 -18.26
CA GLN A 600 12.39 -21.13 -19.12
C GLN A 600 11.05 -21.13 -18.37
N LYS A 601 10.35 -20.00 -18.41
CA LYS A 601 8.99 -19.88 -17.87
C LYS A 601 8.05 -20.81 -18.66
N THR A 602 7.22 -21.57 -17.94
CA THR A 602 6.20 -22.39 -18.59
C THR A 602 5.16 -21.45 -19.19
N LYS A 603 4.98 -21.48 -20.52
CA LYS A 603 4.04 -20.58 -21.20
C LYS A 603 2.60 -21.05 -20.98
N SER A 604 1.78 -20.16 -20.44
CA SER A 604 0.32 -20.29 -20.41
C SER A 604 -0.28 -20.05 -21.79
N ASN A 605 -1.46 -20.59 -22.07
CA ASN A 605 -2.23 -20.24 -23.28
C ASN A 605 -2.70 -18.78 -23.27
N ILE A 606 -2.90 -18.23 -22.06
CA ILE A 606 -3.38 -16.86 -21.84
C ILE A 606 -2.23 -16.03 -21.28
N ALA A 607 -2.00 -14.86 -21.89
CA ALA A 607 -0.99 -13.90 -21.47
C ALA A 607 -1.51 -12.46 -21.56
N LEU A 608 -1.03 -11.59 -20.68
CA LEU A 608 -1.28 -10.16 -20.76
C LEU A 608 -0.40 -9.55 -21.87
N GLU A 609 -0.98 -8.76 -22.76
CA GLU A 609 -0.29 -8.10 -23.86
C GLU A 609 -0.72 -6.65 -23.99
N THR A 610 0.21 -5.79 -24.42
CA THR A 610 -0.08 -4.40 -24.80
C THR A 610 -0.16 -4.25 -26.31
N TYR A 611 -0.96 -3.29 -26.79
CA TYR A 611 -1.03 -2.91 -28.20
C TYR A 611 -1.39 -1.43 -28.34
N ALA A 612 -0.93 -0.80 -29.43
CA ALA A 612 -1.15 0.62 -29.67
C ALA A 612 -2.36 0.88 -30.58
N THR A 613 -3.02 2.01 -30.35
CA THR A 613 -4.17 2.52 -31.12
C THR A 613 -4.14 4.04 -31.19
N ASP A 614 -4.81 4.63 -32.20
CA ASP A 614 -4.73 6.08 -32.42
C ASP A 614 -5.45 6.90 -31.32
N LEU A 615 -6.58 6.39 -30.80
CA LEU A 615 -7.39 7.14 -29.83
C LEU A 615 -6.91 6.89 -28.39
N LYS A 616 -6.73 5.61 -28.01
CA LYS A 616 -6.35 5.23 -26.64
C LYS A 616 -4.85 5.09 -26.41
N GLN A 617 -4.03 5.18 -27.46
CA GLN A 617 -2.59 4.90 -27.41
C GLN A 617 -2.34 3.47 -26.94
N THR A 618 -1.56 3.24 -25.88
CA THR A 618 -1.33 1.91 -25.31
C THR A 618 -2.57 1.37 -24.61
N GLN A 619 -3.05 0.22 -25.09
CA GLN A 619 -4.10 -0.58 -24.50
C GLN A 619 -3.56 -1.94 -24.05
N VAL A 620 -4.25 -2.57 -23.12
CA VAL A 620 -3.97 -3.88 -22.56
C VAL A 620 -5.08 -4.86 -22.96
N ARG A 621 -4.69 -6.11 -23.21
CA ARG A 621 -5.61 -7.25 -23.36
C ARG A 621 -5.06 -8.53 -22.74
N LEU A 622 -5.95 -9.43 -22.37
CA LEU A 622 -5.60 -10.82 -22.10
C LEU A 622 -5.73 -11.62 -23.40
N THR A 623 -4.59 -11.96 -24.02
CA THR A 623 -4.50 -12.68 -25.29
C THR A 623 -4.52 -14.18 -25.09
N TYR A 624 -5.25 -14.88 -25.95
CA TYR A 624 -5.34 -16.33 -26.04
C TYR A 624 -4.57 -16.80 -27.28
N ASN A 625 -3.57 -17.67 -27.12
CA ASN A 625 -2.76 -18.15 -28.26
C ASN A 625 -3.60 -18.93 -29.29
N ASP A 626 -4.68 -19.54 -28.85
CA ASP A 626 -5.65 -20.27 -29.66
C ASP A 626 -6.92 -19.45 -29.97
N GLY A 627 -6.90 -18.14 -29.68
CA GLY A 627 -7.98 -17.19 -29.93
C GLY A 627 -9.21 -17.35 -29.02
N VAL A 628 -10.16 -16.44 -29.13
CA VAL A 628 -11.48 -16.49 -28.46
C VAL A 628 -12.59 -16.30 -29.49
N ALA A 629 -13.78 -16.82 -29.21
CA ALA A 629 -14.93 -16.50 -30.05
C ALA A 629 -15.26 -15.01 -29.92
N ASP A 630 -15.29 -14.30 -31.05
CA ASP A 630 -15.72 -12.90 -31.11
C ASP A 630 -17.25 -12.82 -30.94
N LYS A 631 -17.70 -12.87 -29.69
CA LYS A 631 -19.10 -12.90 -29.25
C LYS A 631 -19.31 -12.03 -28.02
N GLU A 632 -20.56 -11.72 -27.73
CA GLU A 632 -20.99 -11.18 -26.44
C GLU A 632 -21.09 -12.34 -25.43
N PRO A 633 -20.21 -12.39 -24.41
CA PRO A 633 -20.25 -13.45 -23.42
C PRO A 633 -21.48 -13.28 -22.52
N LYS A 634 -21.94 -14.40 -21.95
CA LYS A 634 -23.02 -14.34 -20.96
C LYS A 634 -22.47 -13.75 -19.65
N VAL A 635 -22.99 -12.59 -19.27
CA VAL A 635 -22.60 -11.91 -18.03
C VAL A 635 -23.31 -12.53 -16.82
N LEU A 636 -22.53 -12.93 -15.83
CA LEU A 636 -22.96 -13.48 -14.57
C LEU A 636 -22.62 -12.52 -13.42
N LYS A 637 -23.51 -12.47 -12.43
CA LYS A 637 -23.26 -11.82 -11.14
C LYS A 637 -23.42 -12.89 -10.06
N PRO A 638 -22.32 -13.52 -9.61
CA PRO A 638 -22.34 -14.46 -8.52
C PRO A 638 -23.02 -13.87 -7.30
N LYS A 639 -23.83 -14.69 -6.62
CA LYS A 639 -24.45 -14.26 -5.37
C LYS A 639 -23.54 -14.58 -4.18
N GLN A 640 -23.62 -13.76 -3.14
CA GLN A 640 -22.92 -14.03 -1.89
C GLN A 640 -23.68 -15.08 -1.09
N ILE A 641 -22.96 -16.09 -0.60
CA ILE A 641 -23.49 -17.05 0.37
C ILE A 641 -23.63 -16.31 1.71
N LEU A 642 -24.86 -16.23 2.23
CA LEU A 642 -25.14 -15.61 3.52
C LEU A 642 -24.68 -16.54 4.65
N PHE A 643 -23.83 -16.02 5.53
CA PHE A 643 -23.54 -16.64 6.82
C PHE A 643 -24.40 -16.02 7.92
N GLU A 644 -24.77 -16.80 8.94
CA GLU A 644 -25.41 -16.23 10.13
C GLU A 644 -24.42 -15.45 11.00
N ARG A 645 -23.10 -15.74 10.92
CA ARG A 645 -21.97 -14.96 11.46
C ARG A 645 -20.63 -15.32 10.77
N PRO A 646 -19.94 -14.41 10.07
CA PRO A 646 -18.56 -14.62 9.66
C PRO A 646 -17.62 -14.70 10.87
N GLN A 647 -16.58 -15.52 10.77
CA GLN A 647 -15.57 -15.62 11.83
C GLN A 647 -14.66 -14.41 11.78
N THR A 648 -14.74 -13.55 12.80
CA THR A 648 -13.84 -12.41 12.96
C THR A 648 -12.65 -12.77 13.84
N ILE A 649 -11.44 -12.55 13.33
CA ILE A 649 -10.19 -12.68 14.10
C ILE A 649 -9.65 -11.29 14.40
N THR A 650 -9.18 -11.08 15.63
CA THR A 650 -8.43 -9.88 16.04
C THR A 650 -7.08 -10.29 16.62
N PHE A 651 -6.05 -9.53 16.27
CA PHE A 651 -4.71 -9.62 16.84
C PHE A 651 -4.48 -8.41 17.77
N SER A 652 -3.58 -8.53 18.75
CA SER A 652 -3.32 -7.46 19.72
C SER A 652 -1.86 -7.05 19.68
N ASP A 653 -1.63 -5.76 19.52
CA ASP A 653 -0.36 -5.16 19.12
C ASP A 653 0.22 -4.37 20.29
N LYS A 654 1.08 -4.98 21.11
CA LYS A 654 1.73 -4.24 22.22
C LYS A 654 3.24 -4.10 22.11
N ASP A 655 3.88 -4.86 21.21
CA ASP A 655 5.35 -4.97 21.15
C ASP A 655 5.88 -5.04 19.69
N ALA A 656 5.25 -4.32 18.75
CA ALA A 656 5.72 -4.30 17.36
C ALA A 656 7.04 -3.50 17.23
N PRO A 657 8.00 -3.96 16.42
CA PRO A 657 9.22 -3.20 16.15
C PRO A 657 8.93 -1.90 15.38
N GLU A 658 9.80 -0.90 15.54
CA GLU A 658 9.70 0.37 14.82
C GLU A 658 9.71 0.17 13.30
N LYS A 659 8.86 0.93 12.61
CA LYS A 659 8.66 0.88 11.16
C LYS A 659 8.61 2.28 10.58
N TYR A 660 8.98 2.40 9.31
CA TYR A 660 8.93 3.62 8.53
C TYR A 660 7.93 3.48 7.39
N TYR A 661 6.95 4.37 7.34
CA TYR A 661 5.88 4.38 6.35
C TYR A 661 6.17 5.47 5.32
N VAL A 662 6.20 5.07 4.05
CA VAL A 662 6.46 5.98 2.93
C VAL A 662 5.13 6.34 2.30
N TYR A 663 4.82 7.62 2.19
CA TYR A 663 3.66 8.12 1.47
C TYR A 663 4.11 8.98 0.28
N GLY A 664 3.45 8.80 -0.87
CA GLY A 664 3.78 9.50 -2.12
C GLY A 664 2.61 9.36 -3.09
N HIS A 665 2.40 10.35 -3.94
CA HIS A 665 1.28 10.40 -4.90
C HIS A 665 -0.12 10.09 -4.30
N GLY A 666 -0.30 10.41 -3.00
CA GLY A 666 -1.56 10.28 -2.28
C GLY A 666 -1.84 8.92 -1.63
N ASP A 667 -0.97 7.92 -1.85
CA ASP A 667 -1.10 6.56 -1.33
C ASP A 667 0.17 6.13 -0.56
N ILE A 668 0.10 5.02 0.18
CA ILE A 668 1.28 4.41 0.80
C ILE A 668 2.12 3.72 -0.28
N GLN A 669 3.43 3.97 -0.29
CA GLN A 669 4.38 3.41 -1.27
C GLN A 669 5.19 2.24 -0.72
N GLY A 670 5.23 2.08 0.60
CA GLY A 670 5.87 0.94 1.26
C GLY A 670 6.06 1.11 2.77
N VAL A 671 6.41 0.00 3.42
CA VAL A 671 6.75 -0.08 4.85
C VAL A 671 8.14 -0.67 4.98
N TYR A 672 9.02 0.01 5.72
CA TYR A 672 10.43 -0.30 5.81
C TYR A 672 10.87 -0.42 7.27
N THR A 673 11.93 -1.18 7.52
CA THR A 673 12.57 -1.29 8.83
C THR A 673 13.81 -0.41 8.98
N LYS A 674 14.24 0.25 7.90
CA LYS A 674 15.39 1.16 7.86
C LYS A 674 14.98 2.52 7.30
N ALA A 675 15.37 3.60 7.97
CA ALA A 675 15.03 4.96 7.57
C ALA A 675 15.65 5.34 6.22
N GLY A 676 16.93 5.00 5.98
CA GLY A 676 17.59 5.27 4.71
C GLY A 676 16.88 4.64 3.50
N ASP A 677 16.39 3.41 3.62
CA ASP A 677 15.63 2.75 2.55
C ASP A 677 14.27 3.42 2.30
N ALA A 678 13.59 3.81 3.39
CA ALA A 678 12.34 4.55 3.30
C ALA A 678 12.53 5.92 2.63
N ILE A 679 13.63 6.63 2.93
CA ILE A 679 13.94 7.95 2.38
C ILE A 679 14.23 7.87 0.89
N LYS A 680 15.06 6.92 0.45
CA LYS A 680 15.30 6.69 -0.99
C LYS A 680 13.99 6.44 -1.72
N LYS A 681 13.15 5.56 -1.17
CA LYS A 681 11.82 5.32 -1.75
C LYS A 681 10.97 6.58 -1.77
N ALA A 682 10.90 7.34 -0.67
CA ALA A 682 10.13 8.58 -0.64
C ALA A 682 10.62 9.62 -1.66
N ASN A 683 11.93 9.68 -1.89
CA ASN A 683 12.55 10.57 -2.85
C ASN A 683 12.10 10.29 -4.29
N ASP A 684 11.91 9.02 -4.66
CA ASP A 684 11.38 8.61 -5.97
C ASP A 684 9.97 9.16 -6.25
N TYR A 685 9.17 9.41 -5.21
CA TYR A 685 7.76 9.88 -5.32
C TYR A 685 7.57 11.30 -4.80
N ASN A 686 8.65 12.06 -4.58
CA ASN A 686 8.61 13.37 -3.93
C ASN A 686 7.77 13.40 -2.63
N GLY A 687 7.84 12.31 -1.88
CA GLY A 687 6.92 11.98 -0.79
C GLY A 687 7.42 12.35 0.61
N VAL A 688 6.96 11.58 1.58
CA VAL A 688 7.23 11.73 3.01
C VAL A 688 7.49 10.38 3.67
N VAL A 689 8.33 10.37 4.69
CA VAL A 689 8.56 9.23 5.59
C VAL A 689 8.12 9.61 7.01
N VAL A 690 7.28 8.76 7.61
CA VAL A 690 6.91 8.86 9.02
C VAL A 690 7.20 7.57 9.77
N ASP A 691 7.47 7.66 11.07
CA ASP A 691 7.61 6.50 11.95
C ASP A 691 6.24 5.98 12.44
N SER A 692 6.24 4.96 13.32
CA SER A 692 5.00 4.36 13.86
C SER A 692 4.23 5.28 14.80
N SER A 693 4.84 6.40 15.23
CA SER A 693 4.24 7.44 16.05
C SER A 693 3.83 8.67 15.21
N GLN A 694 3.89 8.57 13.88
CA GLN A 694 3.69 9.66 12.91
C GLN A 694 4.68 10.83 13.05
N ASN A 695 5.85 10.61 13.64
CA ASN A 695 6.89 11.63 13.57
C ASN A 695 7.45 11.68 12.14
N TYR A 696 7.57 12.87 11.60
CA TYR A 696 8.24 13.10 10.32
C TYR A 696 9.72 12.76 10.43
N VAL A 697 10.12 11.68 9.74
CA VAL A 697 11.53 11.29 9.59
C VAL A 697 12.12 12.05 8.40
N TRP A 698 11.35 12.22 7.34
CA TRP A 698 11.79 12.91 6.12
C TRP A 698 10.62 13.45 5.30
N GLU A 699 10.84 14.58 4.64
CA GLU A 699 9.89 15.14 3.67
C GLU A 699 10.64 15.81 2.52
N ARG A 700 10.29 15.47 1.26
CA ARG A 700 10.94 16.07 0.09
C ARG A 700 10.74 17.57 0.13
N GLY A 701 11.78 18.37 -0.07
CA GLY A 701 11.66 19.80 -0.34
C GLY A 701 11.11 20.70 0.79
N ASN A 702 10.66 20.14 1.93
CA ASN A 702 10.33 20.91 3.12
C ASN A 702 11.60 21.29 3.90
N ARG A 703 12.45 22.09 3.26
CA ARG A 703 13.71 22.57 3.81
C ARG A 703 14.03 23.96 3.28
N ASN A 704 14.80 24.72 4.05
CA ASN A 704 15.35 26.00 3.57
C ASN A 704 16.34 25.75 2.43
N LEU A 705 16.54 26.76 1.57
CA LEU A 705 17.56 26.72 0.51
C LEU A 705 18.99 26.64 1.08
N GLN A 706 19.20 27.33 2.19
CA GLN A 706 20.43 27.31 2.96
C GLN A 706 20.10 27.18 4.44
N TYR A 707 20.90 26.43 5.18
CA TYR A 707 20.73 26.24 6.61
C TYR A 707 22.08 26.00 7.28
N SER A 708 22.23 26.45 8.52
CA SER A 708 23.41 26.14 9.32
C SER A 708 23.04 26.07 10.79
N ILE A 709 23.47 25.00 11.45
CA ILE A 709 23.36 24.82 12.90
C ILE A 709 24.37 25.75 13.55
N THR A 710 23.94 26.68 14.40
CA THR A 710 24.84 27.69 15.01
C THR A 710 24.81 27.70 16.53
N ASP A 711 23.94 26.91 17.15
CA ASP A 711 23.59 26.97 18.57
C ASP A 711 23.74 25.61 19.29
N LYS A 712 24.56 24.71 18.74
CA LYS A 712 24.77 23.34 19.25
C LYS A 712 26.24 22.94 19.47
N ASP A 713 27.13 23.91 19.69
CA ASP A 713 28.57 23.65 19.82
C ASP A 713 28.91 22.60 20.90
N ASP A 714 28.24 22.61 22.04
CA ASP A 714 28.44 21.61 23.11
C ASP A 714 28.06 20.19 22.67
N VAL A 715 26.98 20.06 21.89
CA VAL A 715 26.54 18.78 21.31
C VAL A 715 27.55 18.30 20.27
N LEU A 716 27.99 19.20 19.38
CA LEU A 716 28.99 18.89 18.36
C LEU A 716 30.31 18.44 19.00
N ASN A 717 30.80 19.14 20.02
CA ASN A 717 32.01 18.75 20.75
C ASN A 717 31.86 17.38 21.42
N THR A 718 30.70 17.09 22.01
CA THR A 718 30.38 15.77 22.59
C THR A 718 30.45 14.67 21.52
N ILE A 719 29.84 14.90 20.35
CA ILE A 719 29.90 13.95 19.23
C ILE A 719 31.36 13.73 18.79
N LYS A 720 32.13 14.81 18.60
CA LYS A 720 33.55 14.74 18.18
C LYS A 720 34.39 13.92 19.15
N ASP A 721 34.26 14.18 20.45
CA ASP A 721 35.06 13.50 21.48
C ASP A 721 34.74 12.00 21.56
N ARG A 722 33.45 11.63 21.43
CA ARG A 722 33.03 10.22 21.43
C ARG A 722 33.43 9.49 20.15
N LEU A 723 33.35 10.15 18.99
CA LEU A 723 33.85 9.60 17.72
C LEU A 723 35.37 9.37 17.75
N LYS A 724 36.16 10.28 18.35
CA LYS A 724 37.60 10.08 18.56
C LYS A 724 37.92 8.88 19.45
N ASN A 725 37.02 8.57 20.39
CA ASN A 725 37.10 7.37 21.23
C ASN A 725 36.55 6.11 20.54
N GLN A 726 36.21 6.19 19.25
CA GLN A 726 35.67 5.09 18.44
C GLN A 726 34.37 4.49 19.01
N GLU A 727 33.56 5.30 19.68
CA GLU A 727 32.19 4.92 20.03
C GLU A 727 31.31 4.82 18.77
N LYS A 728 30.29 3.95 18.82
CA LYS A 728 29.43 3.68 17.66
C LYS A 728 28.63 4.94 17.27
N PRO A 729 28.65 5.37 16.00
CA PRO A 729 27.95 6.57 15.57
C PRO A 729 26.46 6.58 15.94
N ILE A 730 25.76 5.46 15.77
CA ILE A 730 24.35 5.32 16.12
C ILE A 730 24.07 5.51 17.61
N ASP A 731 24.95 5.02 18.50
CA ASP A 731 24.79 5.14 19.95
C ASP A 731 25.07 6.58 20.40
N ILE A 732 26.06 7.25 19.77
CA ILE A 732 26.36 8.66 20.02
C ILE A 732 25.13 9.52 19.73
N LEU A 733 24.51 9.34 18.56
CA LEU A 733 23.33 10.14 18.18
C LEU A 733 22.11 9.84 19.04
N LYS A 734 21.85 8.58 19.37
CA LYS A 734 20.77 8.23 20.31
C LYS A 734 20.92 8.97 21.62
N ASP A 735 22.12 9.01 22.19
CA ASP A 735 22.34 9.69 23.47
C ASP A 735 22.17 11.20 23.40
N VAL A 736 22.60 11.85 22.31
CA VAL A 736 22.49 13.32 22.17
C VAL A 736 21.10 13.78 21.72
N ASN A 737 20.31 12.91 21.10
CA ASN A 737 18.98 13.19 20.55
C ASN A 737 17.86 12.50 21.35
N ASN A 738 18.02 12.30 22.66
CA ASN A 738 16.99 11.73 23.56
C ASN A 738 16.42 10.37 23.14
N GLY A 739 17.26 9.51 22.55
CA GLY A 739 16.93 8.15 22.13
C GLY A 739 16.68 8.00 20.63
N GLU A 740 16.62 9.10 19.87
CA GLU A 740 16.38 9.06 18.43
C GLU A 740 17.67 9.06 17.62
N ALA A 741 17.84 8.08 16.73
CA ALA A 741 18.84 8.15 15.68
C ALA A 741 18.40 7.32 14.49
N TYR A 742 18.73 7.79 13.30
CA TYR A 742 18.41 7.13 12.05
C TYR A 742 19.68 6.65 11.37
N ASP A 743 19.72 5.37 11.01
CA ASP A 743 20.67 4.87 10.03
C ASP A 743 20.19 5.27 8.63
N LEU A 744 20.93 6.19 8.02
CA LEU A 744 20.68 6.78 6.71
C LEU A 744 21.66 6.22 5.66
N THR A 745 22.28 5.07 5.93
CA THR A 745 23.24 4.43 5.03
C THR A 745 22.64 4.19 3.65
N GLY A 746 23.40 4.57 2.63
CA GLY A 746 23.01 4.45 1.22
C GLY A 746 22.25 5.67 0.68
N CYS A 747 21.82 6.61 1.51
CA CYS A 747 21.34 7.91 1.05
C CYS A 747 22.48 8.72 0.42
N THR A 748 22.11 9.62 -0.48
CA THR A 748 22.96 10.69 -0.99
C THR A 748 23.01 11.86 -0.01
N THR A 749 24.02 12.73 -0.17
CA THR A 749 24.14 13.96 0.61
C THR A 749 22.92 14.87 0.45
N GLU A 750 22.29 14.92 -0.73
CA GLU A 750 21.08 15.73 -0.96
C GLU A 750 19.87 15.20 -0.17
N GLU A 751 19.71 13.88 -0.10
CA GLU A 751 18.58 13.24 0.57
C GLU A 751 18.58 13.49 2.09
N ILE A 752 19.76 13.64 2.71
CA ILE A 752 19.87 13.85 4.16
C ILE A 752 19.75 15.31 4.61
N LEU A 753 19.68 16.28 3.69
CA LEU A 753 19.66 17.71 4.03
C LEU A 753 18.45 18.12 4.87
N TYR A 754 17.33 17.40 4.72
CA TYR A 754 16.15 17.60 5.55
C TYR A 754 16.48 17.43 7.04
N ILE A 755 17.25 16.40 7.40
CA ILE A 755 17.64 16.12 8.79
C ILE A 755 18.47 17.27 9.35
N ILE A 756 19.44 17.76 8.57
CA ILE A 756 20.26 18.92 8.93
C ILE A 756 19.38 20.15 9.14
N ASN A 757 18.38 20.38 8.28
CA ASN A 757 17.44 21.50 8.38
C ASN A 757 16.56 21.44 9.64
N GLN A 758 16.32 20.25 10.21
CA GLN A 758 15.68 20.10 11.52
C GLN A 758 16.61 20.43 12.69
N GLY A 759 17.79 21.00 12.41
CA GLY A 759 18.80 21.34 13.41
C GLY A 759 19.53 20.12 13.96
N ARG A 760 19.46 18.96 13.30
CA ARG A 760 20.10 17.71 13.74
C ARG A 760 21.42 17.53 12.98
N PRO A 761 22.59 17.52 13.66
CA PRO A 761 23.84 17.26 12.98
C PRO A 761 23.90 15.80 12.50
N VAL A 762 24.45 15.58 11.31
CA VAL A 762 24.58 14.24 10.71
C VAL A 762 26.04 13.81 10.76
N ILE A 763 26.31 12.61 11.27
CA ILE A 763 27.63 11.98 11.20
C ILE A 763 27.78 11.36 9.82
N ALA A 764 28.79 11.80 9.06
CA ALA A 764 29.16 11.24 7.77
C ALA A 764 30.45 10.43 7.92
N MET A 765 30.38 9.13 7.70
CA MET A 765 31.55 8.25 7.80
C MET A 765 32.34 8.31 6.49
N LEU A 766 33.61 8.66 6.56
CA LEU A 766 34.53 8.66 5.41
C LEU A 766 35.04 7.23 5.13
N ASP A 767 35.26 6.48 6.20
CA ASP A 767 35.63 5.07 6.19
C ASP A 767 35.19 4.42 7.52
N SER A 768 35.74 3.25 7.88
CA SER A 768 35.39 2.53 9.11
C SER A 768 35.86 3.21 10.42
N GLN A 769 36.74 4.20 10.35
CA GLN A 769 37.38 4.84 11.50
C GLN A 769 37.29 6.37 11.50
N ASN A 770 37.19 6.98 10.31
CA ASN A 770 37.20 8.42 10.12
C ASN A 770 35.79 8.94 9.77
N ALA A 771 35.42 10.07 10.37
CA ALA A 771 34.12 10.70 10.19
C ALA A 771 34.23 12.22 10.17
N VAL A 772 33.22 12.87 9.61
CA VAL A 772 32.98 14.31 9.71
C VAL A 772 31.55 14.56 10.17
N ILE A 773 31.27 15.76 10.68
CA ILE A 773 29.92 16.12 11.14
C ILE A 773 29.34 17.18 10.22
N LEU A 774 28.25 16.85 9.54
CA LEU A 774 27.51 17.78 8.68
C LEU A 774 26.63 18.70 9.54
N VAL A 775 26.80 20.01 9.37
CA VAL A 775 26.21 21.04 10.23
C VAL A 775 25.50 22.15 9.45
N GLY A 776 25.40 22.02 8.13
CA GLY A 776 24.70 22.98 7.30
C GLY A 776 24.83 22.66 5.82
N TYR A 777 24.21 23.50 5.00
CA TYR A 777 24.26 23.41 3.54
C TYR A 777 23.84 24.75 2.90
N SER A 778 24.16 24.91 1.61
CA SER A 778 23.67 25.95 0.70
C SER A 778 22.95 25.30 -0.47
N ASP A 779 22.69 25.99 -1.59
CA ASP A 779 22.01 25.36 -2.73
C ASP A 779 22.79 24.20 -3.36
N THR A 780 24.13 24.22 -3.30
CA THR A 780 25.01 23.28 -4.03
C THR A 780 26.04 22.59 -3.15
N ASN A 781 26.21 23.05 -1.91
CA ASN A 781 27.26 22.57 -1.03
C ASN A 781 26.71 22.12 0.31
N VAL A 782 27.35 21.12 0.91
CA VAL A 782 27.18 20.79 2.32
C VAL A 782 28.32 21.44 3.13
N VAL A 783 28.04 21.74 4.40
CA VAL A 783 28.98 22.32 5.36
C VAL A 783 29.24 21.29 6.46
N TYR A 784 30.50 21.03 6.74
CA TYR A 784 30.92 20.05 7.74
C TYR A 784 32.04 20.56 8.65
N GLU A 785 32.18 19.93 9.81
CA GLU A 785 33.31 20.10 10.73
C GLU A 785 34.07 18.78 10.86
N ASP A 786 35.40 18.86 10.87
CA ASP A 786 36.27 17.74 11.18
C ASP A 786 36.22 17.38 12.68
N LEU A 787 36.69 16.19 13.04
CA LEU A 787 36.76 15.80 14.46
C LEU A 787 37.82 16.62 15.22
N ASN A 788 38.91 16.99 14.56
CA ASN A 788 40.07 17.64 15.18
C ASN A 788 40.05 19.17 15.10
N ASP A 789 39.13 19.73 14.32
CA ASP A 789 39.00 21.16 14.09
C ASP A 789 37.51 21.56 14.13
N SER A 790 37.21 22.73 14.69
CA SER A 790 35.86 23.32 14.64
C SER A 790 35.72 24.36 13.52
N THR A 791 36.71 24.46 12.65
CA THR A 791 36.58 25.18 11.38
C THR A 791 35.53 24.49 10.51
N ARG A 792 34.61 25.28 9.96
CA ARG A 792 33.60 24.81 9.01
C ARG A 792 34.16 24.77 7.60
N HIS A 793 34.14 23.59 7.01
CA HIS A 793 34.51 23.32 5.63
C HIS A 793 33.25 23.21 4.78
N SER A 794 33.37 23.44 3.47
CA SER A 794 32.25 23.30 2.55
C SER A 794 32.72 22.66 1.26
N VAL A 795 31.97 21.65 0.80
CA VAL A 795 32.21 20.90 -0.44
C VAL A 795 30.89 20.72 -1.16
N LYS A 796 30.96 20.42 -2.46
CA LYS A 796 29.76 20.08 -3.23
C LYS A 796 29.12 18.79 -2.73
N TYR A 797 27.83 18.60 -2.99
CA TYR A 797 27.16 17.35 -2.63
C TYR A 797 27.82 16.12 -3.25
N GLU A 798 28.15 16.17 -4.54
CA GLU A 798 28.78 15.04 -5.23
C GLU A 798 30.19 14.76 -4.71
N GLU A 799 30.88 15.79 -4.20
CA GLU A 799 32.19 15.62 -3.57
C GLU A 799 32.06 14.95 -2.20
N MET A 800 31.04 15.32 -1.40
CA MET A 800 30.74 14.61 -0.14
C MET A 800 30.33 13.16 -0.40
N ASP A 801 29.51 12.89 -1.40
CA ASP A 801 29.14 11.51 -1.78
C ASP A 801 30.38 10.70 -2.19
N GLN A 802 31.35 11.31 -2.87
CA GLN A 802 32.63 10.66 -3.17
C GLN A 802 33.44 10.40 -1.89
N MET A 803 33.48 11.37 -0.98
CA MET A 803 34.18 11.25 0.31
C MET A 803 33.62 10.13 1.19
N THR A 804 32.32 9.88 1.15
CA THR A 804 31.64 8.84 1.94
C THR A 804 31.45 7.51 1.19
N SER A 805 31.73 7.47 -0.11
CA SER A 805 31.62 6.23 -0.91
C SER A 805 32.45 5.06 -0.34
N GLY A 806 33.59 5.36 0.29
CA GLY A 806 34.45 4.39 0.96
C GLY A 806 33.80 3.69 2.17
N SER A 807 32.80 4.30 2.79
CA SER A 807 31.97 3.71 3.84
C SER A 807 30.66 3.11 3.34
N GLY A 808 30.39 3.17 2.03
CA GLY A 808 29.10 2.83 1.46
C GLY A 808 28.04 3.91 1.65
N ASN A 809 28.44 5.19 1.67
CA ASN A 809 27.56 6.33 1.95
C ASN A 809 26.89 6.19 3.31
N THR A 810 27.67 5.91 4.34
CA THR A 810 27.17 5.73 5.70
C THR A 810 26.95 7.09 6.37
N TYR A 811 25.68 7.42 6.61
CA TYR A 811 25.23 8.62 7.32
C TYR A 811 24.37 8.23 8.52
N ILE A 812 24.51 8.95 9.63
CA ILE A 812 23.71 8.76 10.83
C ILE A 812 23.18 10.12 11.27
N GLY A 813 21.86 10.25 11.48
CA GLY A 813 21.19 11.53 11.76
C GLY A 813 20.20 11.51 12.90
#